data_AF-A0A316QS60-F1
#
_entry.id   AF-A0A316QS60-F1
#
_cell.length_a   1.000
_cell.length_b   1.000
_cell.length_c   1.000
_cell.angle_alpha   90.00
_cell.angle_beta   90.00
_cell.angle_gamma   90.00
#
_symmetry.space_group_name_H-M   'P 1'
#
loop_
_entity.id
_entity.type
_entity.pdbx_description
1 polymer ?
#
loop_
_entity_poly.entity_id
_entity_poly.type
_entity_poly.pdbx_seq_one_letter_code
_entity_poly.pdbx_strand_id
1 'polypeptide(L)'
;LAQVAKMYDFLEIQPIANNAFLTRNGRVADEEGLRDLNRKIVALGDALHKPVVATGDVHFLEPDDSIFRAIIMHARGFEDAEEQAPLYFKTTDEMLEEFAYLGPEKAHAVVIDNPNAIADSCERLKPFLSEKGTYAPTFPGADEELRNMAMTRAHAIYGDPLPEVVQKRLDKELTSIIGNGYASLYLMAQRLVQKSLSDGYLVGSRGSVGSSFVANMAGITEVNALQPHYVCPKCKFSDFDVDRTKYACGVDMPDRACPVCGAPLNKLGYEIPFETFLGFKGDKTPDIDLNFSGEYQPVAHKFTETMFGEGHAFRAGTISGVKDKTVYGYVRAWCDETGQNPTKEEIDRLVAGCAGVKKTTGQHPGGIVIVPKENDIMEFTPIQRPADKTDVDVITTHFDFHAMDDRLVKLDILGHDDPTALRMLQDITGLDPKTIPLDDRETMAIFSSSAPLGCSLEALGCDVGSLAIPEFGTSFVRQMLMDTRPTTMEELVRISGLSHGTDVWLGNAQDLVRGGTATLKDVICTRDDIMNYLILRGGEPSISFKTMESVRKGRGVTEEMEAAMRSINTPEWFIDSCKKIKYMFPRAHAAAYVMMAFRVAYYKVHMPLAFYAVYLSVRADAFDIAAAQGGAQAVLDNIKALKKKGNDIEQKEADLLTILEVVYEMNLRGIQLLPVDLYKSDARNFRIEDGKLRPPFSSIAGVGETAADAVAQAGQAGPYLSVEDFRARSGANSAVVQALRDLGVLSGLPETNQLTLF
;
A
#
# COMPACT_ATOMS: atom_id res chain seq x y z
N LEU A 1 16.89 48.21 -17.15
CA LEU A 1 15.69 48.20 -16.29
C LEU A 1 14.41 48.45 -17.09
N ALA A 2 14.23 49.61 -17.75
CA ALA A 2 13.00 49.87 -18.51
C ALA A 2 12.70 48.84 -19.62
N GLN A 3 13.71 48.33 -20.34
CA GLN A 3 13.52 47.23 -21.30
C GLN A 3 13.02 45.94 -20.64
N VAL A 4 13.48 45.65 -19.42
CA VAL A 4 13.06 44.47 -18.65
C VAL A 4 11.62 44.65 -18.17
N ALA A 5 11.30 45.80 -17.57
CA ALA A 5 9.94 46.14 -17.09
C ALA A 5 8.88 46.13 -18.21
N LYS A 6 9.27 46.42 -19.46
CA LYS A 6 8.37 46.30 -20.62
C LYS A 6 7.88 44.88 -20.87
N MET A 7 8.53 43.84 -20.34
CA MET A 7 8.10 42.45 -20.51
C MET A 7 6.99 42.00 -19.54
N TYR A 8 6.74 42.73 -18.45
CA TYR A 8 5.79 42.33 -17.39
C TYR A 8 4.46 43.06 -17.50
N ASP A 9 3.31 42.40 -17.34
CA ASP A 9 2.01 43.08 -17.42
C ASP A 9 1.79 44.10 -16.27
N PHE A 10 2.38 43.83 -15.12
CA PHE A 10 2.41 44.72 -13.95
C PHE A 10 3.79 44.67 -13.26
N LEU A 11 4.06 45.62 -12.38
CA LEU A 11 5.30 45.67 -11.58
C LEU A 11 4.98 45.51 -10.10
N GLU A 12 5.77 44.72 -9.39
CA GLU A 12 5.59 44.51 -7.95
C GLU A 12 6.47 45.44 -7.11
N ILE A 13 5.91 45.94 -6.02
CA ILE A 13 6.62 46.51 -4.88
C ILE A 13 6.20 45.74 -3.62
N GLN A 14 7.09 45.65 -2.64
CA GLN A 14 6.86 44.89 -1.42
C GLN A 14 7.14 45.76 -0.18
N PRO A 15 6.54 45.44 0.99
CA PRO A 15 6.92 46.03 2.26
C PRO A 15 8.44 46.01 2.45
N ILE A 16 9.02 47.08 3.01
CA ILE A 16 10.48 47.19 3.15
C ILE A 16 11.05 46.07 4.02
N ALA A 17 10.27 45.59 4.99
CA ALA A 17 10.66 44.50 5.87
C ALA A 17 10.86 43.17 5.13
N ASN A 18 10.15 42.93 4.01
CA ASN A 18 10.39 41.75 3.16
C ASN A 18 11.82 41.77 2.58
N ASN A 19 12.34 42.97 2.31
CA ASN A 19 13.63 43.18 1.66
C ASN A 19 14.73 43.64 2.63
N ALA A 20 14.51 43.54 3.95
CA ALA A 20 15.46 43.96 4.98
C ALA A 20 16.82 43.25 4.87
N PHE A 21 16.86 42.04 4.30
CA PHE A 21 18.11 41.31 4.01
C PHE A 21 19.05 42.10 3.08
N LEU A 22 18.53 42.96 2.18
CA LEU A 22 19.40 43.79 1.33
C LEU A 22 20.21 44.81 2.13
N THR A 23 19.64 45.32 3.22
CA THR A 23 20.34 46.20 4.16
C THR A 23 21.34 45.42 5.00
N ARG A 24 20.96 44.23 5.51
CA ARG A 24 21.87 43.34 6.27
C ARG A 24 23.11 42.94 5.46
N ASN A 25 22.92 42.72 4.17
CA ASN A 25 23.98 42.28 3.25
C ASN A 25 24.77 43.45 2.65
N GLY A 26 24.51 44.70 3.09
CA GLY A 26 25.20 45.91 2.64
C GLY A 26 24.91 46.34 1.20
N ARG A 27 23.87 45.79 0.55
CA ARG A 27 23.47 46.16 -0.83
C ARG A 27 22.65 47.45 -0.87
N VAL A 28 21.97 47.76 0.24
CA VAL A 28 21.18 48.98 0.45
C VAL A 28 21.62 49.59 1.78
N ALA A 29 21.67 50.92 1.88
CA ALA A 29 22.23 51.60 3.04
C ALA A 29 21.34 51.53 4.27
N ASP A 30 20.03 51.73 4.10
CA ASP A 30 19.05 51.86 5.16
C ASP A 30 17.62 51.60 4.64
N GLU A 31 16.62 51.73 5.53
CA GLU A 31 15.20 51.63 5.19
C GLU A 31 14.76 52.63 4.11
N GLU A 32 15.32 53.84 4.10
CA GLU A 32 14.98 54.84 3.09
C GLU A 32 15.48 54.43 1.71
N GLY A 33 16.66 53.80 1.64
CA GLY A 33 17.14 53.15 0.43
C GLY A 33 16.19 52.06 -0.08
N LEU A 34 15.55 51.29 0.79
CA LEU A 34 14.53 50.30 0.39
C LEU A 34 13.27 50.97 -0.15
N ARG A 35 12.81 52.05 0.50
CA ARG A 35 11.69 52.87 0.01
C ARG A 35 12.01 53.51 -1.33
N ASP A 36 13.24 53.95 -1.56
CA ASP A 36 13.70 54.51 -2.83
C ASP A 36 13.68 53.47 -3.97
N LEU A 37 13.97 52.20 -3.68
CA LEU A 37 13.78 51.12 -4.66
C LEU A 37 12.31 50.99 -5.05
N ASN A 38 11.39 51.01 -4.08
CA ASN A 38 9.95 50.99 -4.34
C ASN A 38 9.52 52.23 -5.15
N ARG A 39 9.93 53.44 -4.77
CA ARG A 39 9.65 54.68 -5.52
C ARG A 39 10.17 54.62 -6.95
N LYS A 40 11.34 54.02 -7.16
CA LYS A 40 11.93 53.85 -8.50
C LYS A 40 11.12 52.89 -9.37
N ILE A 41 10.57 51.83 -8.79
CA ILE A 41 9.65 50.91 -9.50
C ILE A 41 8.33 51.63 -9.80
N VAL A 42 7.79 52.39 -8.85
CA VAL A 42 6.57 53.22 -9.05
C VAL A 42 6.77 54.21 -10.21
N ALA A 43 7.86 54.97 -10.19
CA ALA A 43 8.18 55.91 -11.27
C ALA A 43 8.38 55.22 -12.62
N LEU A 44 8.90 53.99 -12.62
CA LEU A 44 9.04 53.19 -13.83
C LEU A 44 7.69 52.70 -14.35
N GLY A 45 6.79 52.27 -13.47
CA GLY A 45 5.42 51.92 -13.83
C GLY A 45 4.68 53.11 -14.43
N ASP A 46 4.76 54.27 -13.80
CA ASP A 46 4.16 55.51 -14.29
C ASP A 46 4.71 55.90 -15.68
N ALA A 47 6.03 55.83 -15.88
CA ALA A 47 6.67 56.15 -17.16
C ALA A 47 6.36 55.14 -18.29
N LEU A 48 6.06 53.90 -17.94
CA LEU A 48 5.71 52.84 -18.89
C LEU A 48 4.20 52.62 -19.03
N HIS A 49 3.38 53.38 -18.29
CA HIS A 49 1.94 53.18 -18.17
C HIS A 49 1.56 51.75 -17.78
N LYS A 50 2.28 51.18 -16.81
CA LYS A 50 2.04 49.84 -16.27
C LYS A 50 1.53 49.90 -14.83
N PRO A 51 0.53 49.09 -14.45
CA PRO A 51 0.07 49.02 -13.08
C PRO A 51 1.20 48.57 -12.17
N VAL A 52 1.30 49.21 -11.01
CA VAL A 52 2.23 48.85 -9.94
C VAL A 52 1.41 48.33 -8.78
N VAL A 53 1.74 47.15 -8.28
CA VAL A 53 0.98 46.46 -7.23
C VAL A 53 1.85 46.18 -6.02
N ALA A 54 1.30 46.44 -4.84
CA ALA A 54 1.90 46.09 -3.58
C ALA A 54 1.58 44.64 -3.23
N THR A 55 2.59 43.78 -3.14
CA THR A 55 2.44 42.35 -2.83
C THR A 55 3.10 42.01 -1.50
N GLY A 56 2.53 41.03 -0.78
CA GLY A 56 2.99 40.65 0.56
C GLY A 56 4.01 39.52 0.62
N ASP A 57 4.17 38.75 -0.47
CA ASP A 57 4.98 37.52 -0.53
C ASP A 57 4.67 36.55 0.64
N VAL A 58 3.38 36.29 0.84
CA VAL A 58 2.85 35.60 2.03
C VAL A 58 3.31 34.15 2.10
N HIS A 59 3.83 33.74 3.25
CA HIS A 59 4.27 32.37 3.54
C HIS A 59 3.58 31.75 4.76
N PHE A 60 2.90 32.55 5.56
CA PHE A 60 2.18 32.14 6.76
C PHE A 60 1.03 33.11 7.05
N LEU A 61 0.07 32.73 7.92
CA LEU A 61 -1.16 33.49 8.11
C LEU A 61 -0.93 34.67 9.05
N GLU A 62 -0.49 34.39 10.27
CA GLU A 62 -0.31 35.36 11.35
C GLU A 62 1.17 35.69 11.59
N PRO A 63 1.53 36.85 12.15
CA PRO A 63 2.93 37.19 12.47
C PRO A 63 3.65 36.11 13.31
N ASP A 64 2.94 35.53 14.27
CA ASP A 64 3.48 34.52 15.20
C ASP A 64 3.77 33.17 14.53
N ASP A 65 3.19 32.89 13.35
CA ASP A 65 3.42 31.65 12.60
C ASP A 65 4.81 31.59 11.95
N SER A 66 5.55 32.71 11.94
CA SER A 66 6.92 32.81 11.44
C SER A 66 7.87 31.80 12.09
N ILE A 67 7.62 31.44 13.35
CA ILE A 67 8.40 30.45 14.11
C ILE A 67 8.37 29.06 13.45
N PHE A 68 7.25 28.67 12.86
CA PHE A 68 7.13 27.35 12.21
C PHE A 68 8.03 27.29 10.98
N ARG A 69 8.08 28.38 10.21
CA ARG A 69 8.98 28.49 9.06
C ARG A 69 10.44 28.52 9.50
N ALA A 70 10.78 29.25 10.56
CA ALA A 70 12.13 29.30 11.11
C ALA A 70 12.64 27.91 11.47
N ILE A 71 11.85 27.12 12.19
CA ILE A 71 12.19 25.73 12.58
C ILE A 71 12.43 24.85 11.35
N ILE A 72 11.58 24.95 10.32
CA ILE A 72 11.72 24.17 9.08
C ILE A 72 12.98 24.59 8.30
N MET A 73 13.27 25.89 8.21
CA MET A 73 14.47 26.42 7.56
C MET A 73 15.75 26.01 8.32
N HIS A 74 15.72 26.11 9.64
CA HIS A 74 16.81 25.70 10.52
C HIS A 74 17.16 24.22 10.31
N ALA A 75 16.15 23.34 10.31
CA ALA A 75 16.34 21.91 10.04
C ALA A 75 16.90 21.59 8.63
N ARG A 76 16.86 22.55 7.70
CA ARG A 76 17.44 22.44 6.36
C ARG A 76 18.79 23.15 6.22
N GLY A 77 19.32 23.74 7.29
CA GLY A 77 20.62 24.40 7.31
C GLY A 77 20.65 25.79 6.67
N PHE A 78 19.53 26.50 6.66
CA PHE A 78 19.52 27.90 6.23
C PHE A 78 20.17 28.79 7.30
N GLU A 79 21.17 29.58 6.92
CA GLU A 79 21.94 30.44 7.83
C GLU A 79 21.09 31.58 8.42
N ASP A 80 20.07 32.02 7.70
CA ASP A 80 19.16 33.11 8.08
C ASP A 80 17.82 32.62 8.66
N ALA A 81 17.75 31.36 9.09
CA ALA A 81 16.51 30.74 9.57
C ALA A 81 15.85 31.50 10.74
N GLU A 82 16.63 32.11 11.63
CA GLU A 82 16.12 32.90 12.76
C GLU A 82 15.75 34.34 12.38
N GLU A 83 16.20 34.82 11.22
CA GLU A 83 15.98 36.19 10.74
C GLU A 83 14.81 36.26 9.75
N GLN A 84 13.67 35.68 10.13
CA GLN A 84 12.48 35.64 9.28
C GLN A 84 11.96 37.05 8.95
N ALA A 85 11.79 37.31 7.66
CA ALA A 85 11.02 38.48 7.22
C ALA A 85 9.53 38.32 7.63
N PRO A 86 8.81 39.41 7.92
CA PRO A 86 7.42 39.36 8.35
C PRO A 86 6.47 39.06 7.17
N LEU A 87 6.54 37.84 6.65
CA LEU A 87 5.82 37.36 5.46
C LEU A 87 4.44 36.77 5.81
N TYR A 88 3.75 37.41 6.76
CA TYR A 88 2.36 37.07 7.13
C TYR A 88 1.34 37.74 6.20
N PHE A 89 0.09 37.27 6.26
CA PHE A 89 -0.99 37.81 5.43
C PHE A 89 -1.49 39.15 5.97
N LYS A 90 -0.79 40.23 5.59
CA LYS A 90 -1.15 41.60 5.98
C LYS A 90 -2.55 41.98 5.54
N THR A 91 -3.23 42.70 6.42
CA THR A 91 -4.48 43.41 6.12
C THR A 91 -4.22 44.56 5.15
N THR A 92 -5.29 45.02 4.49
CA THR A 92 -5.22 46.20 3.61
C THR A 92 -4.76 47.44 4.37
N ASP A 93 -5.17 47.61 5.62
CA ASP A 93 -4.79 48.76 6.44
C ASP A 93 -3.29 48.76 6.77
N GLU A 94 -2.74 47.59 7.15
CA GLU A 94 -1.29 47.43 7.37
C GLU A 94 -0.49 47.69 6.09
N MET A 95 -1.00 47.26 4.94
CA MET A 95 -0.37 47.56 3.65
C MET A 95 -0.45 49.06 3.32
N LEU A 96 -1.57 49.74 3.58
CA LEU A 96 -1.68 51.19 3.36
C LEU A 96 -0.74 51.97 4.27
N GLU A 97 -0.59 51.57 5.53
CA GLU A 97 0.34 52.16 6.47
C GLU A 97 1.80 51.98 6.01
N GLU A 98 2.16 50.75 5.61
CA GLU A 98 3.50 50.43 5.08
C GLU A 98 3.87 51.30 3.87
N PHE A 99 2.93 51.52 2.95
CA PHE A 99 3.17 52.30 1.72
C PHE A 99 2.83 53.80 1.83
N ALA A 100 2.52 54.31 3.02
CA ALA A 100 2.11 55.70 3.23
C ALA A 100 3.13 56.75 2.73
N TYR A 101 4.42 56.38 2.68
CA TYR A 101 5.51 57.24 2.17
C TYR A 101 5.41 57.57 0.67
N LEU A 102 4.54 56.87 -0.09
CA LEU A 102 4.24 57.17 -1.49
C LEU A 102 3.20 58.29 -1.65
N GLY A 103 2.56 58.71 -0.56
CA GLY A 103 1.42 59.62 -0.55
C GLY A 103 0.08 58.87 -0.67
N PRO A 104 -1.02 59.44 -0.14
CA PRO A 104 -2.29 58.72 0.05
C PRO A 104 -2.90 58.20 -1.25
N GLU A 105 -2.86 58.99 -2.32
CA GLU A 105 -3.41 58.59 -3.63
C GLU A 105 -2.63 57.43 -4.23
N LYS A 106 -1.29 57.49 -4.21
CA LYS A 106 -0.46 56.43 -4.78
C LYS A 106 -0.48 55.17 -3.93
N ALA A 107 -0.47 55.30 -2.60
CA ALA A 107 -0.60 54.17 -1.69
C ALA A 107 -1.93 53.43 -1.91
N HIS A 108 -3.05 54.16 -2.01
CA HIS A 108 -4.35 53.57 -2.34
C HIS A 108 -4.32 52.87 -3.71
N ALA A 109 -3.74 53.53 -4.72
CA ALA A 109 -3.67 52.96 -6.07
C ALA A 109 -2.88 51.65 -6.12
N VAL A 110 -1.73 51.56 -5.47
CA VAL A 110 -0.87 50.35 -5.53
C VAL A 110 -1.33 49.24 -4.59
N VAL A 111 -2.03 49.56 -3.49
CA VAL A 111 -2.50 48.58 -2.49
C VAL A 111 -3.90 48.06 -2.80
N ILE A 112 -4.78 48.88 -3.39
CA ILE A 112 -6.21 48.54 -3.58
C ILE A 112 -6.58 48.54 -5.06
N ASP A 113 -6.44 49.69 -5.74
CA ASP A 113 -7.05 49.85 -7.07
C ASP A 113 -6.38 48.95 -8.13
N ASN A 114 -5.05 48.94 -8.18
CA ASN A 114 -4.31 48.13 -9.15
C ASN A 114 -4.42 46.62 -8.86
N PRO A 115 -4.26 46.12 -7.61
CA PRO A 115 -4.49 44.70 -7.33
C PRO A 115 -5.90 44.23 -7.66
N ASN A 116 -6.94 45.03 -7.35
CA ASN A 116 -8.32 44.71 -7.72
C ASN A 116 -8.51 44.71 -9.23
N ALA A 117 -7.95 45.70 -9.95
CA ALA A 117 -8.02 45.72 -11.41
C ALA A 117 -7.35 44.50 -12.06
N ILE A 118 -6.24 44.01 -11.50
CA ILE A 118 -5.62 42.75 -11.95
C ILE A 118 -6.52 41.57 -11.63
N ALA A 119 -7.05 41.48 -10.40
CA ALA A 119 -7.94 40.39 -10.00
C ALA A 119 -9.20 40.34 -10.87
N ASP A 120 -9.79 41.49 -11.21
CA ASP A 120 -10.95 41.62 -12.09
C ASP A 120 -10.63 41.28 -13.56
N SER A 121 -9.36 41.39 -13.97
CA SER A 121 -8.91 40.99 -15.31
C SER A 121 -8.68 39.49 -15.45
N CYS A 122 -8.59 38.76 -14.34
CA CYS A 122 -8.40 37.32 -14.34
C CYS A 122 -9.74 36.58 -14.50
N GLU A 123 -9.78 35.60 -15.40
CA GLU A 123 -10.89 34.66 -15.46
C GLU A 123 -10.94 33.81 -14.18
N ARG A 124 -12.15 33.40 -13.76
CA ARG A 124 -12.29 32.42 -12.69
C ARG A 124 -11.87 31.05 -13.21
N LEU A 125 -10.64 30.67 -12.90
CA LEU A 125 -10.10 29.36 -13.25
C LEU A 125 -10.86 28.25 -12.51
N LYS A 126 -11.32 27.25 -13.26
CA LYS A 126 -11.75 25.98 -12.70
C LYS A 126 -10.53 25.06 -12.62
N PRO A 127 -10.35 24.28 -11.55
CA PRO A 127 -9.23 23.35 -11.44
C PRO A 127 -9.27 22.25 -12.51
N PHE A 128 -10.43 21.98 -13.12
CA PHE A 128 -10.61 21.05 -14.23
C PHE A 128 -11.48 21.67 -15.32
N LEU A 129 -11.14 21.42 -16.59
CA LEU A 129 -11.74 22.08 -17.76
C LEU A 129 -13.21 21.71 -18.03
N SER A 130 -13.76 20.67 -17.39
CA SER A 130 -15.09 20.16 -17.71
C SER A 130 -15.93 19.74 -16.50
N GLU A 131 -17.25 19.94 -16.61
CA GLU A 131 -18.26 19.49 -15.64
C GLU A 131 -18.65 18.01 -15.84
N LYS A 132 -18.16 17.36 -16.90
CA LYS A 132 -18.27 15.91 -17.08
C LYS A 132 -17.62 15.23 -15.87
N GLY A 133 -18.27 14.18 -15.36
CA GLY A 133 -17.77 13.39 -14.23
C GLY A 133 -16.47 12.65 -14.58
N THR A 134 -16.53 11.32 -14.63
CA THR A 134 -15.35 10.49 -14.86
C THR A 134 -15.05 10.30 -16.35
N TYR A 135 -13.78 10.50 -16.71
CA TYR A 135 -13.19 10.22 -18.01
C TYR A 135 -12.57 8.83 -17.96
N ALA A 136 -13.28 7.84 -18.51
CA ALA A 136 -12.84 6.46 -18.56
C ALA A 136 -12.39 6.10 -19.99
N PRO A 137 -11.27 5.35 -20.15
CA PRO A 137 -10.87 4.85 -21.45
C PRO A 137 -11.91 3.84 -21.98
N THR A 138 -12.14 3.85 -23.29
CA THR A 138 -13.09 2.93 -23.95
C THR A 138 -12.38 2.02 -24.93
N PHE A 139 -12.81 0.75 -24.99
CA PHE A 139 -12.46 -0.15 -26.09
C PHE A 139 -13.66 -0.36 -27.00
N PRO A 140 -13.50 -0.21 -28.34
CA PRO A 140 -14.55 -0.58 -29.28
C PRO A 140 -14.99 -2.03 -29.06
N GLY A 141 -16.29 -2.26 -28.88
CA GLY A 141 -16.86 -3.60 -28.66
C GLY A 141 -16.68 -4.18 -27.25
N ALA A 142 -16.24 -3.37 -26.27
CA ALA A 142 -15.98 -3.84 -24.90
C ALA A 142 -17.14 -4.61 -24.27
N ASP A 143 -18.37 -4.11 -24.46
CA ASP A 143 -19.58 -4.66 -23.85
C ASP A 143 -19.87 -6.09 -24.36
N GLU A 144 -19.77 -6.29 -25.68
CA GLU A 144 -19.98 -7.59 -26.32
C GLU A 144 -18.84 -8.56 -25.98
N GLU A 145 -17.59 -8.08 -25.98
CA GLU A 145 -16.42 -8.88 -25.62
C GLU A 145 -16.52 -9.41 -24.19
N LEU A 146 -16.84 -8.55 -23.21
CA LEU A 146 -17.00 -8.94 -21.82
C LEU A 146 -18.15 -9.93 -21.64
N ARG A 147 -19.32 -9.66 -22.26
CA ARG A 147 -20.48 -10.54 -22.20
C ARG A 147 -20.16 -11.93 -22.76
N ASN A 148 -19.55 -11.98 -23.95
CA ASN A 148 -19.20 -13.24 -24.61
C ASN A 148 -18.17 -14.02 -23.79
N MET A 149 -17.16 -13.34 -23.23
CA MET A 149 -16.15 -13.96 -22.38
C MET A 149 -16.77 -14.60 -21.14
N ALA A 150 -17.59 -13.84 -20.41
CA ALA A 150 -18.25 -14.32 -19.20
C ALA A 150 -19.20 -15.50 -19.48
N MET A 151 -20.04 -15.39 -20.51
CA MET A 151 -20.99 -16.44 -20.88
C MET A 151 -20.28 -17.71 -21.35
N THR A 152 -19.24 -17.58 -22.19
CA THR A 152 -18.47 -18.73 -22.68
C THR A 152 -17.82 -19.50 -21.54
N ARG A 153 -17.21 -18.80 -20.58
CA ARG A 153 -16.61 -19.42 -19.40
C ARG A 153 -17.67 -20.07 -18.51
N ALA A 154 -18.81 -19.40 -18.30
CA ALA A 154 -19.91 -19.95 -17.52
C ALA A 154 -20.44 -21.26 -18.13
N HIS A 155 -20.67 -21.31 -19.45
CA HIS A 155 -21.11 -22.53 -20.14
C HIS A 155 -20.07 -23.66 -20.13
N ALA A 156 -18.77 -23.30 -20.10
CA ALA A 156 -17.71 -24.28 -19.93
C ALA A 156 -17.76 -24.97 -18.56
N ILE A 157 -18.15 -24.25 -17.51
CA ILE A 157 -18.17 -24.73 -16.12
C ILE A 157 -19.53 -25.36 -15.74
N TYR A 158 -20.63 -24.66 -16.01
CA TYR A 158 -21.98 -25.00 -15.52
C TYR A 158 -22.91 -25.63 -16.57
N GLY A 159 -22.45 -25.75 -17.82
CA GLY A 159 -23.23 -26.37 -18.90
C GLY A 159 -24.08 -25.39 -19.71
N ASP A 160 -24.80 -25.94 -20.69
CA ASP A 160 -25.71 -25.20 -21.56
C ASP A 160 -27.02 -26.00 -21.70
N PRO A 161 -28.17 -25.51 -21.21
CA PRO A 161 -28.39 -24.18 -20.61
C PRO A 161 -27.74 -24.02 -19.22
N LEU A 162 -27.51 -22.77 -18.80
CA LEU A 162 -27.00 -22.46 -17.47
C LEU A 162 -28.05 -22.73 -16.38
N PRO A 163 -27.63 -23.13 -15.17
CA PRO A 163 -28.50 -23.14 -13.99
C PRO A 163 -29.10 -21.76 -13.73
N GLU A 164 -30.34 -21.72 -13.27
CA GLU A 164 -31.09 -20.46 -13.07
C GLU A 164 -30.36 -19.47 -12.16
N VAL A 165 -29.71 -19.95 -11.09
CA VAL A 165 -28.91 -19.15 -10.16
C VAL A 165 -27.75 -18.44 -10.88
N VAL A 166 -27.08 -19.15 -11.78
CA VAL A 166 -25.93 -18.64 -12.55
C VAL A 166 -26.40 -17.63 -13.58
N GLN A 167 -27.45 -17.98 -14.34
CA GLN A 167 -28.03 -17.10 -15.38
C GLN A 167 -28.51 -15.78 -14.77
N LYS A 168 -29.31 -15.83 -13.69
CA LYS A 168 -29.80 -14.63 -13.00
C LYS A 168 -28.67 -13.75 -12.47
N ARG A 169 -27.60 -14.35 -11.95
CA ARG A 169 -26.44 -13.60 -11.46
C ARG A 169 -25.72 -12.88 -12.60
N LEU A 170 -25.44 -13.58 -13.70
CA LEU A 170 -24.78 -12.99 -14.87
C LEU A 170 -25.62 -11.87 -15.50
N ASP A 171 -26.92 -12.08 -15.68
CA ASP A 171 -27.80 -11.07 -16.28
C ASP A 171 -27.84 -9.79 -15.43
N LYS A 172 -27.96 -9.92 -14.11
CA LYS A 172 -27.95 -8.79 -13.17
C LYS A 172 -26.61 -8.03 -13.23
N GLU A 173 -25.49 -8.75 -13.09
CA GLU A 173 -24.18 -8.13 -13.05
C GLU A 173 -23.79 -7.51 -14.39
N LEU A 174 -23.96 -8.22 -15.52
CA LEU A 174 -23.63 -7.69 -16.85
C LEU A 174 -24.47 -6.46 -17.18
N THR A 175 -25.77 -6.46 -16.83
CA THR A 175 -26.63 -5.28 -17.05
C THR A 175 -26.12 -4.08 -16.25
N SER A 176 -25.71 -4.29 -15.00
CA SER A 176 -25.15 -3.22 -14.17
C SER A 176 -23.78 -2.73 -14.66
N ILE A 177 -22.86 -3.64 -15.00
CA ILE A 177 -21.50 -3.30 -15.44
C ILE A 177 -21.53 -2.56 -16.78
N ILE A 178 -22.27 -3.09 -17.76
CA ILE A 178 -22.40 -2.50 -19.10
C ILE A 178 -23.21 -1.20 -19.01
N GLY A 179 -24.33 -1.20 -18.29
CA GLY A 179 -25.20 -0.03 -18.16
C GLY A 179 -24.52 1.18 -17.52
N ASN A 180 -23.51 0.96 -16.66
CA ASN A 180 -22.70 2.02 -16.06
C ASN A 180 -21.37 2.28 -16.80
N GLY A 181 -21.11 1.64 -17.95
CA GLY A 181 -19.92 1.89 -18.76
C GLY A 181 -18.61 1.29 -18.23
N TYR A 182 -18.67 0.32 -17.31
CA TYR A 182 -17.48 -0.27 -16.68
C TYR A 182 -16.91 -1.49 -17.42
N ALA A 183 -17.48 -1.89 -18.56
CA ALA A 183 -16.99 -3.05 -19.31
C ALA A 183 -15.53 -2.90 -19.76
N SER A 184 -15.16 -1.69 -20.20
CA SER A 184 -13.78 -1.39 -20.60
C SER A 184 -12.80 -1.61 -19.44
N LEU A 185 -13.16 -1.19 -18.21
CA LEU A 185 -12.36 -1.39 -17.01
C LEU A 185 -12.14 -2.86 -16.66
N TYR A 186 -13.17 -3.70 -16.82
CA TYR A 186 -13.03 -5.15 -16.67
C TYR A 186 -12.06 -5.75 -17.68
N LEU A 187 -12.13 -5.33 -18.95
CA LEU A 187 -11.21 -5.81 -19.98
C LEU A 187 -9.77 -5.33 -19.75
N MET A 188 -9.55 -4.13 -19.21
CA MET A 188 -8.22 -3.67 -18.80
C MET A 188 -7.61 -4.63 -17.78
N ALA A 189 -8.36 -4.90 -16.70
CA ALA A 189 -7.92 -5.79 -15.64
C ALA A 189 -7.70 -7.22 -16.15
N GLN A 190 -8.62 -7.72 -16.98
CA GLN A 190 -8.52 -9.06 -17.57
C GLN A 190 -7.27 -9.22 -18.42
N ARG A 191 -6.95 -8.24 -19.27
CA ARG A 191 -5.75 -8.28 -20.12
C ARG A 191 -4.47 -8.23 -19.30
N LEU A 192 -4.42 -7.43 -18.23
CA LEU A 192 -3.29 -7.41 -17.29
C LEU A 192 -3.09 -8.77 -16.60
N VAL A 193 -4.16 -9.37 -16.08
CA VAL A 193 -4.11 -10.70 -15.44
C VAL A 193 -3.67 -11.75 -16.45
N GLN A 194 -4.27 -11.79 -17.62
CA GLN A 194 -3.95 -12.77 -18.66
C GLN A 194 -2.49 -12.64 -19.12
N LYS A 195 -1.98 -11.41 -19.26
CA LYS A 195 -0.58 -11.15 -19.63
C LYS A 195 0.39 -11.63 -18.55
N SER A 196 0.07 -11.42 -17.27
CA SER A 196 0.90 -11.91 -16.17
C SER A 196 0.91 -13.44 -16.11
N LEU A 197 -0.27 -14.06 -16.25
CA LEU A 197 -0.39 -15.52 -16.28
C LEU A 197 0.34 -16.15 -17.47
N SER A 198 0.30 -15.54 -18.66
CA SER A 198 1.02 -16.05 -19.84
C SER A 198 2.54 -15.99 -19.67
N ASP A 199 3.02 -15.05 -18.86
CA ASP A 199 4.44 -14.90 -18.51
C ASP A 199 4.83 -15.77 -17.30
N GLY A 200 3.88 -16.52 -16.75
CA GLY A 200 4.10 -17.47 -15.66
C GLY A 200 3.91 -16.89 -14.25
N TYR A 201 3.52 -15.62 -14.11
CA TYR A 201 3.29 -15.01 -12.80
C TYR A 201 1.81 -15.10 -12.41
N LEU A 202 1.55 -15.65 -11.22
CA LEU A 202 0.22 -15.64 -10.63
C LEU A 202 -0.17 -14.20 -10.28
N VAL A 203 -1.46 -13.87 -10.36
CA VAL A 203 -1.99 -12.60 -9.88
C VAL A 203 -2.92 -12.88 -8.70
N GLY A 204 -2.61 -12.29 -7.55
CA GLY A 204 -3.49 -12.31 -6.39
C GLY A 204 -4.69 -11.39 -6.61
N SER A 205 -5.89 -11.90 -6.34
CA SER A 205 -7.09 -11.06 -6.31
C SER A 205 -7.04 -10.12 -5.11
N ARG A 206 -7.48 -8.87 -5.27
CA ARG A 206 -7.54 -7.90 -4.19
C ARG A 206 -8.80 -7.03 -4.27
N GLY A 207 -9.22 -6.54 -3.11
CA GLY A 207 -10.29 -5.55 -3.01
C GLY A 207 -11.67 -6.14 -3.26
N SER A 208 -12.59 -5.32 -3.78
CA SER A 208 -13.99 -5.73 -3.96
C SER A 208 -14.33 -6.37 -5.30
N VAL A 209 -13.39 -6.45 -6.25
CA VAL A 209 -13.68 -7.06 -7.56
C VAL A 209 -14.07 -8.54 -7.43
N GLY A 210 -13.59 -9.24 -6.39
CA GLY A 210 -13.98 -10.61 -6.04
C GLY A 210 -15.46 -10.77 -5.63
N SER A 211 -16.19 -9.67 -5.44
CA SER A 211 -17.65 -9.69 -5.26
C SER A 211 -18.42 -9.87 -6.57
N SER A 212 -17.76 -9.71 -7.73
CA SER A 212 -18.38 -9.90 -9.05
C SER A 212 -18.16 -11.31 -9.58
N PHE A 213 -19.27 -11.99 -9.86
CA PHE A 213 -19.25 -13.27 -10.58
C PHE A 213 -18.82 -13.09 -12.05
N VAL A 214 -19.15 -11.96 -12.69
CA VAL A 214 -18.64 -11.61 -14.02
C VAL A 214 -17.12 -11.50 -14.01
N ALA A 215 -16.52 -10.88 -12.98
CA ALA A 215 -15.06 -10.82 -12.85
C ALA A 215 -14.42 -12.22 -12.74
N ASN A 216 -15.07 -13.14 -12.02
CA ASN A 216 -14.63 -14.53 -11.93
C ASN A 216 -14.70 -15.24 -13.30
N MET A 217 -15.81 -15.07 -14.03
CA MET A 217 -15.98 -15.65 -15.36
C MET A 217 -15.08 -15.02 -16.43
N ALA A 218 -14.71 -13.74 -16.28
CA ALA A 218 -13.73 -13.06 -17.12
C ALA A 218 -12.27 -13.45 -16.76
N GLY A 219 -12.04 -14.17 -15.66
CA GLY A 219 -10.70 -14.56 -15.22
C GLY A 219 -9.91 -13.43 -14.55
N ILE A 220 -10.58 -12.39 -14.07
CA ILE A 220 -9.96 -11.27 -13.33
C ILE A 220 -9.69 -11.68 -11.87
N THR A 221 -10.56 -12.50 -11.30
CA THR A 221 -10.47 -12.94 -9.91
C THR A 221 -10.72 -14.44 -9.75
N GLU A 222 -10.01 -15.08 -8.82
CA GLU A 222 -10.24 -16.48 -8.47
C GLU A 222 -11.42 -16.68 -7.52
N VAL A 223 -11.87 -15.62 -6.85
CA VAL A 223 -12.97 -15.69 -5.88
C VAL A 223 -14.29 -15.89 -6.63
N ASN A 224 -15.00 -16.96 -6.31
CA ASN A 224 -16.35 -17.21 -6.82
C ASN A 224 -17.40 -16.69 -5.83
N ALA A 225 -18.07 -15.61 -6.20
CA ALA A 225 -19.03 -14.88 -5.36
C ALA A 225 -20.41 -15.54 -5.21
N LEU A 226 -20.68 -16.68 -5.86
CA LEU A 226 -21.95 -17.38 -5.73
C LEU A 226 -22.11 -17.99 -4.33
N GLN A 227 -23.35 -18.39 -4.01
CA GLN A 227 -23.63 -19.21 -2.83
C GLN A 227 -22.88 -20.57 -2.92
N PRO A 228 -22.62 -21.24 -1.80
CA PRO A 228 -21.97 -22.55 -1.78
C PRO A 228 -22.67 -23.56 -2.68
N HIS A 229 -21.91 -24.26 -3.53
CA HIS A 229 -22.46 -25.22 -4.48
C HIS A 229 -21.40 -26.22 -4.96
N TYR A 230 -21.86 -27.36 -5.46
CA TYR A 230 -21.00 -28.33 -6.14
C TYR A 230 -21.05 -28.13 -7.65
N VAL A 231 -19.92 -28.42 -8.33
CA VAL A 231 -19.88 -28.51 -9.79
C VAL A 231 -18.99 -29.66 -10.25
N CYS A 232 -19.45 -30.43 -11.23
CA CYS A 232 -18.70 -31.53 -11.80
C CYS A 232 -17.78 -31.03 -12.92
N PRO A 233 -16.46 -31.18 -12.81
CA PRO A 233 -15.53 -30.74 -13.86
C PRO A 233 -15.64 -31.54 -15.17
N LYS A 234 -16.32 -32.70 -15.15
CA LYS A 234 -16.44 -33.61 -16.30
C LYS A 234 -17.76 -33.43 -17.06
N CYS A 235 -18.89 -33.61 -16.38
CA CYS A 235 -20.22 -33.58 -17.01
C CYS A 235 -20.98 -32.28 -16.78
N LYS A 236 -20.37 -31.29 -16.10
CA LYS A 236 -20.92 -29.97 -15.83
C LYS A 236 -22.19 -29.95 -14.95
N PHE A 237 -22.57 -31.08 -14.35
CA PHE A 237 -23.62 -31.13 -13.33
C PHE A 237 -23.28 -30.16 -12.19
N SER A 238 -24.25 -29.35 -11.76
CA SER A 238 -24.12 -28.44 -10.62
C SER A 238 -25.25 -28.62 -9.62
N ASP A 239 -24.93 -28.58 -8.34
CA ASP A 239 -25.90 -28.72 -7.23
C ASP A 239 -25.82 -27.49 -6.32
N PHE A 240 -26.89 -26.69 -6.33
CA PHE A 240 -27.05 -25.47 -5.53
C PHE A 240 -27.97 -25.70 -4.32
N ASP A 241 -28.51 -26.91 -4.13
CA ASP A 241 -29.36 -27.27 -2.99
C ASP A 241 -28.48 -27.65 -1.79
N VAL A 242 -27.81 -26.64 -1.25
CA VAL A 242 -26.90 -26.75 -0.10
C VAL A 242 -27.54 -26.08 1.11
N ASP A 243 -27.44 -26.73 2.27
CA ASP A 243 -27.85 -26.13 3.54
C ASP A 243 -26.90 -24.97 3.92
N ARG A 244 -27.30 -23.76 3.52
CA ARG A 244 -26.58 -22.50 3.77
C ARG A 244 -26.55 -22.09 5.24
N THR A 245 -27.39 -22.70 6.09
CA THR A 245 -27.31 -22.48 7.55
C THR A 245 -26.14 -23.25 8.17
N LYS A 246 -25.69 -24.31 7.49
CA LYS A 246 -24.57 -25.15 7.91
C LYS A 246 -23.27 -24.78 7.20
N TYR A 247 -23.32 -24.46 5.90
CA TYR A 247 -22.15 -24.14 5.09
C TYR A 247 -22.29 -22.75 4.47
N ALA A 248 -21.48 -21.80 4.95
CA ALA A 248 -21.39 -20.44 4.40
C ALA A 248 -20.33 -20.32 3.27
N CYS A 249 -19.43 -21.30 3.19
CA CYS A 249 -18.37 -21.38 2.18
C CYS A 249 -18.38 -22.78 1.55
N GLY A 250 -18.26 -22.84 0.22
CA GLY A 250 -18.26 -24.09 -0.52
C GLY A 250 -17.09 -24.99 -0.12
N VAL A 251 -15.92 -24.43 0.16
CA VAL A 251 -14.70 -25.18 0.52
C VAL A 251 -14.94 -26.10 1.74
N ASP A 252 -15.78 -25.66 2.68
CA ASP A 252 -16.09 -26.36 3.93
C ASP A 252 -17.07 -27.53 3.76
N MET A 253 -17.63 -27.70 2.56
CA MET A 253 -18.54 -28.80 2.26
C MET A 253 -17.78 -30.13 2.15
N PRO A 254 -18.42 -31.27 2.48
CA PRO A 254 -17.78 -32.58 2.38
C PRO A 254 -17.54 -33.00 0.93
N ASP A 255 -16.55 -33.86 0.70
CA ASP A 255 -16.33 -34.43 -0.62
C ASP A 255 -17.51 -35.30 -1.08
N ARG A 256 -17.89 -35.15 -2.34
CA ARG A 256 -19.01 -35.89 -2.93
C ARG A 256 -18.69 -36.28 -4.37
N ALA A 257 -19.08 -37.50 -4.75
CA ALA A 257 -19.01 -37.94 -6.14
C ALA A 257 -20.22 -37.40 -6.93
N CYS A 258 -19.98 -37.08 -8.20
CA CYS A 258 -21.02 -36.59 -9.09
C CYS A 258 -22.09 -37.68 -9.28
N PRO A 259 -23.39 -37.37 -9.04
CA PRO A 259 -24.46 -38.35 -9.17
C PRO A 259 -24.71 -38.79 -10.63
N VAL A 260 -24.20 -38.03 -11.61
CA VAL A 260 -24.39 -38.29 -13.04
C VAL A 260 -23.25 -39.15 -13.62
N CYS A 261 -22.00 -38.84 -13.30
CA CYS A 261 -20.83 -39.47 -13.93
C CYS A 261 -19.79 -40.07 -12.98
N GLY A 262 -20.01 -39.98 -11.66
CA GLY A 262 -19.13 -40.53 -10.62
C GLY A 262 -17.83 -39.76 -10.37
N ALA A 263 -17.48 -38.75 -11.17
CA ALA A 263 -16.29 -37.94 -10.95
C ALA A 263 -16.38 -37.12 -9.64
N PRO A 264 -15.27 -36.86 -8.93
CA PRO A 264 -15.26 -35.96 -7.78
C PRO A 264 -15.84 -34.59 -8.13
N LEU A 265 -16.69 -34.04 -7.26
CA LEU A 265 -17.25 -32.71 -7.45
C LEU A 265 -16.31 -31.65 -6.89
N ASN A 266 -16.16 -30.55 -7.62
CA ASN A 266 -15.53 -29.34 -7.11
C ASN A 266 -16.51 -28.63 -6.18
N LYS A 267 -15.97 -27.93 -5.19
CA LYS A 267 -16.72 -27.17 -4.19
C LYS A 267 -16.42 -25.69 -4.35
N LEU A 268 -17.43 -24.88 -4.64
CA LEU A 268 -17.26 -23.46 -4.99
C LEU A 268 -18.26 -22.58 -4.23
N GLY A 269 -18.00 -21.27 -4.22
CA GLY A 269 -18.90 -20.25 -3.70
C GLY A 269 -18.51 -19.76 -2.30
N TYR A 270 -18.28 -18.45 -2.17
CA TYR A 270 -17.97 -17.77 -0.91
C TYR A 270 -19.13 -16.92 -0.38
N GLU A 271 -20.28 -16.94 -1.06
CA GLU A 271 -21.47 -16.15 -0.75
C GLU A 271 -21.18 -14.65 -0.58
N ILE A 272 -20.93 -13.96 -1.71
CA ILE A 272 -20.55 -12.55 -1.69
C ILE A 272 -21.53 -11.74 -2.53
N PRO A 273 -22.16 -10.69 -1.97
CA PRO A 273 -23.10 -9.85 -2.70
C PRO A 273 -22.34 -8.97 -3.71
N PHE A 274 -22.89 -8.83 -4.91
CA PHE A 274 -22.31 -8.01 -5.97
C PHE A 274 -22.28 -6.53 -5.61
N GLU A 275 -23.28 -6.08 -4.84
CA GLU A 275 -23.48 -4.69 -4.45
C GLU A 275 -22.36 -4.13 -3.58
N THR A 276 -21.56 -4.99 -2.93
CA THR A 276 -20.32 -4.57 -2.28
C THR A 276 -19.34 -3.89 -3.27
N PHE A 277 -19.40 -4.26 -4.54
CA PHE A 277 -18.56 -3.70 -5.60
C PHE A 277 -19.13 -2.40 -6.17
N LEU A 278 -20.33 -2.41 -6.77
CA LEU A 278 -20.92 -1.25 -7.49
C LEU A 278 -22.08 -0.54 -6.77
N GLY A 279 -22.44 -0.97 -5.56
CA GLY A 279 -23.68 -0.53 -4.91
C GLY A 279 -24.93 -1.07 -5.62
N PHE A 280 -26.08 -0.53 -5.24
CA PHE A 280 -27.37 -0.93 -5.82
C PHE A 280 -27.73 -0.13 -7.08
N LYS A 281 -27.23 1.11 -7.20
CA LYS A 281 -27.57 2.05 -8.29
C LYS A 281 -26.42 2.34 -9.24
N GLY A 282 -25.25 1.71 -9.06
CA GLY A 282 -24.05 2.05 -9.83
C GLY A 282 -23.44 3.40 -9.44
N ASP A 283 -23.83 3.93 -8.28
CA ASP A 283 -23.43 5.23 -7.73
C ASP A 283 -22.02 5.24 -7.14
N LYS A 284 -21.32 4.11 -7.21
CA LYS A 284 -19.94 3.95 -6.78
C LYS A 284 -19.05 3.66 -7.97
N THR A 285 -18.02 4.48 -8.15
CA THR A 285 -16.92 4.19 -9.08
C THR A 285 -16.14 2.96 -8.58
N PRO A 286 -15.98 1.91 -9.40
CA PRO A 286 -15.23 0.72 -9.03
C PRO A 286 -13.73 0.94 -9.10
N ASP A 287 -13.04 0.57 -8.02
CA ASP A 287 -11.59 0.37 -8.03
C ASP A 287 -11.29 -1.12 -8.30
N ILE A 288 -10.43 -1.40 -9.29
CA ILE A 288 -9.91 -2.76 -9.51
C ILE A 288 -8.49 -2.83 -8.99
N ASP A 289 -8.32 -3.56 -7.90
CA ASP A 289 -7.04 -3.85 -7.26
C ASP A 289 -6.52 -5.23 -7.72
N LEU A 290 -5.27 -5.28 -8.13
CA LEU A 290 -4.61 -6.52 -8.53
C LEU A 290 -3.23 -6.61 -7.87
N ASN A 291 -2.96 -7.74 -7.20
CA ASN A 291 -1.66 -8.02 -6.59
C ASN A 291 -0.79 -8.82 -7.57
N PHE A 292 0.17 -8.16 -8.19
CA PHE A 292 1.22 -8.80 -8.99
C PHE A 292 2.41 -9.16 -8.11
N SER A 293 3.26 -10.07 -8.60
CA SER A 293 4.60 -10.23 -8.02
C SER A 293 5.35 -8.90 -8.07
N GLY A 294 6.08 -8.56 -7.01
CA GLY A 294 6.94 -7.37 -6.98
C GLY A 294 7.93 -7.32 -8.17
N GLU A 295 8.43 -8.48 -8.61
CA GLU A 295 9.31 -8.60 -9.77
C GLU A 295 8.59 -8.29 -11.10
N TYR A 296 7.31 -8.65 -11.20
CA TYR A 296 6.52 -8.50 -12.42
C TYR A 296 5.77 -7.17 -12.49
N GLN A 297 5.61 -6.48 -11.36
CA GLN A 297 4.87 -5.22 -11.27
C GLN A 297 5.32 -4.16 -12.30
N PRO A 298 6.63 -3.93 -12.53
CA PRO A 298 7.08 -2.97 -13.55
C PRO A 298 6.69 -3.37 -14.98
N VAL A 299 6.68 -4.68 -15.27
CA VAL A 299 6.23 -5.22 -16.57
C VAL A 299 4.73 -4.98 -16.76
N ALA A 300 3.93 -5.20 -15.70
CA ALA A 300 2.50 -4.91 -15.72
C ALA A 300 2.20 -3.42 -15.90
N HIS A 301 2.96 -2.51 -15.26
CA HIS A 301 2.84 -1.07 -15.51
C HIS A 301 3.14 -0.71 -16.96
N LYS A 302 4.26 -1.18 -17.51
CA LYS A 302 4.63 -0.91 -18.91
C LYS A 302 3.61 -1.46 -19.92
N PHE A 303 2.95 -2.57 -19.59
CA PHE A 303 1.89 -3.11 -20.43
C PHE A 303 0.68 -2.17 -20.54
N THR A 304 0.43 -1.31 -19.55
CA THR A 304 -0.63 -0.30 -19.66
C THR A 304 -0.36 0.71 -20.77
N GLU A 305 0.89 1.14 -20.97
CA GLU A 305 1.28 1.99 -22.11
C GLU A 305 1.03 1.28 -23.45
N THR A 306 1.24 -0.03 -23.51
CA THR A 306 0.92 -0.81 -24.73
C THR A 306 -0.58 -0.85 -25.00
N MET A 307 -1.42 -0.89 -23.95
CA MET A 307 -2.88 -0.90 -24.09
C MET A 307 -3.46 0.47 -24.48
N PHE A 308 -2.97 1.56 -23.89
CA PHE A 308 -3.55 2.90 -24.06
C PHE A 308 -2.76 3.81 -25.00
N GLY A 309 -1.52 3.48 -25.31
CA GLY A 309 -0.58 4.33 -26.02
C GLY A 309 0.39 5.02 -25.06
N GLU A 310 1.57 5.30 -25.59
CA GLU A 310 2.57 6.13 -24.91
C GLU A 310 1.97 7.51 -24.61
N GLY A 311 2.20 8.03 -23.41
CA GLY A 311 1.62 9.31 -22.97
C GLY A 311 0.16 9.24 -22.47
N HIS A 312 -0.44 8.06 -22.34
CA HIS A 312 -1.81 7.88 -21.82
C HIS A 312 -1.89 7.06 -20.52
N ALA A 313 -0.75 6.67 -19.94
CA ALA A 313 -0.66 5.99 -18.67
C ALA A 313 0.44 6.65 -17.82
N PHE A 314 0.09 7.09 -16.62
CA PHE A 314 1.01 7.81 -15.73
C PHE A 314 1.02 7.18 -14.35
N ARG A 315 2.17 7.17 -13.70
CA ARG A 315 2.24 6.79 -12.29
C ARG A 315 1.52 7.87 -11.46
N ALA A 316 0.63 7.48 -10.56
CA ALA A 316 0.06 8.46 -9.63
C ALA A 316 1.18 9.04 -8.75
N GLY A 317 1.29 10.36 -8.70
CA GLY A 317 2.22 11.05 -7.82
C GLY A 317 1.74 11.05 -6.37
N THR A 318 2.68 11.23 -5.44
CA THR A 318 2.38 11.43 -4.02
C THR A 318 3.13 12.65 -3.50
N ILE A 319 2.48 13.44 -2.65
CA ILE A 319 3.10 14.56 -1.94
C ILE A 319 3.26 14.16 -0.47
N SER A 320 4.52 14.09 -0.01
CA SER A 320 4.83 13.68 1.35
C SER A 320 5.15 14.90 2.21
N GLY A 321 4.27 15.16 3.18
CA GLY A 321 4.49 16.15 4.23
C GLY A 321 5.43 15.65 5.34
N VAL A 322 6.06 16.56 6.08
CA VAL A 322 6.83 16.20 7.29
C VAL A 322 5.87 15.61 8.34
N LYS A 323 6.26 14.48 8.96
CA LYS A 323 5.48 13.77 9.98
C LYS A 323 5.88 14.20 11.39
N ASP A 324 4.96 14.10 12.34
CA ASP A 324 5.11 14.56 13.72
C ASP A 324 6.41 14.09 14.38
N LYS A 325 6.79 12.82 14.23
CA LYS A 325 8.05 12.28 14.78
C LYS A 325 9.30 12.97 14.22
N THR A 326 9.29 13.30 12.92
CA THR A 326 10.40 14.03 12.28
C THR A 326 10.40 15.48 12.72
N VAL A 327 9.23 16.12 12.76
CA VAL A 327 9.09 17.51 13.22
C VAL A 327 9.52 17.65 14.68
N TYR A 328 9.19 16.70 15.55
CA TYR A 328 9.64 16.69 16.93
C TYR A 328 11.17 16.73 17.01
N GLY A 329 11.85 15.96 16.16
CA GLY A 329 13.31 16.03 16.02
C GLY A 329 13.80 17.42 15.58
N TYR A 330 13.11 18.07 14.64
CA TYR A 330 13.44 19.43 14.20
C TYR A 330 13.27 20.46 15.31
N VAL A 331 12.14 20.43 16.03
CA VAL A 331 11.87 21.32 17.17
C VAL A 331 12.90 21.12 18.27
N ARG A 332 13.24 19.86 18.60
CA ARG A 332 14.25 19.55 19.61
C ARG A 332 15.65 20.06 19.22
N ALA A 333 16.08 19.81 17.99
CA ALA A 333 17.36 20.32 17.50
C ALA A 333 17.41 21.85 17.56
N TRP A 334 16.35 22.51 17.06
CA TRP A 334 16.22 23.96 17.14
C TRP A 334 16.27 24.48 18.58
N CYS A 335 15.54 23.87 19.52
CA CYS A 335 15.59 24.26 20.94
C CYS A 335 16.99 24.08 21.56
N ASP A 336 17.65 22.96 21.28
CA ASP A 336 18.98 22.65 21.81
C ASP A 336 20.03 23.64 21.25
N GLU A 337 19.93 24.03 19.98
CA GLU A 337 20.86 24.97 19.31
C GLU A 337 20.60 26.44 19.68
N THR A 338 19.35 26.83 19.88
CA THR A 338 18.97 28.20 20.28
C THR A 338 18.95 28.41 21.80
N GLY A 339 19.14 27.35 22.59
CA GLY A 339 19.10 27.39 24.05
C GLY A 339 17.70 27.55 24.66
N GLN A 340 16.64 27.25 23.89
CA GLN A 340 15.25 27.34 24.32
C GLN A 340 14.86 26.10 25.15
N ASN A 341 14.08 26.30 26.21
CA ASN A 341 13.56 25.22 27.06
C ASN A 341 12.02 25.32 27.19
N PRO A 342 11.27 25.12 26.09
CA PRO A 342 9.81 25.22 26.10
C PRO A 342 9.16 24.08 26.91
N THR A 343 7.93 24.32 27.38
CA THR A 343 7.13 23.26 27.98
C THR A 343 6.73 22.21 26.95
N LYS A 344 6.25 21.05 27.42
CA LYS A 344 5.79 19.99 26.52
C LYS A 344 4.65 20.46 25.62
N GLU A 345 3.71 21.23 26.19
CA GLU A 345 2.56 21.78 25.46
C GLU A 345 3.01 22.72 24.33
N GLU A 346 4.07 23.49 24.55
CA GLU A 346 4.64 24.36 23.53
C GLU A 346 5.38 23.57 22.45
N ILE A 347 6.11 22.51 22.81
CA ILE A 347 6.70 21.59 21.83
C ILE A 347 5.61 20.97 20.96
N ASP A 348 4.52 20.50 21.57
CA ASP A 348 3.41 19.88 20.84
C ASP A 348 2.73 20.90 19.90
N ARG A 349 2.59 22.16 20.31
CA ARG A 349 2.13 23.27 19.44
C ARG A 349 3.06 23.50 18.25
N LEU A 350 4.37 23.61 18.50
CA LEU A 350 5.38 23.82 17.45
C LEU A 350 5.41 22.65 16.46
N VAL A 351 5.26 21.42 16.97
CA VAL A 351 5.16 20.21 16.14
C VAL A 351 3.92 20.27 15.25
N ALA A 352 2.76 20.59 15.81
CA ALA A 352 1.52 20.69 15.06
C ALA A 352 1.58 21.77 13.96
N GLY A 353 2.19 22.94 14.25
CA GLY A 353 2.33 24.03 13.27
C GLY A 353 3.29 23.75 12.11
N CYS A 354 4.22 22.81 12.28
CA CYS A 354 5.17 22.41 11.24
C CYS A 354 4.76 21.13 10.49
N ALA A 355 3.83 20.34 11.04
CA ALA A 355 3.38 19.08 10.45
C ALA A 355 2.66 19.31 9.11
N GLY A 356 2.83 18.39 8.17
CA GLY A 356 2.15 18.44 6.87
C GLY A 356 2.82 19.33 5.81
N VAL A 357 3.77 20.19 6.17
CA VAL A 357 4.57 20.96 5.20
C VAL A 357 5.23 20.02 4.19
N LYS A 358 5.11 20.31 2.88
CA LYS A 358 5.67 19.48 1.80
C LYS A 358 7.18 19.28 2.00
N LYS A 359 7.60 18.02 2.11
CA LYS A 359 9.01 17.63 2.20
C LYS A 359 9.56 17.15 0.86
N THR A 360 8.84 16.26 0.18
CA THR A 360 9.28 15.63 -1.08
C THR A 360 8.09 15.16 -1.89
N THR A 361 8.31 14.80 -3.15
CA THR A 361 7.35 14.06 -3.99
C THR A 361 7.80 12.62 -4.16
N GLY A 362 6.85 11.75 -4.51
CA GLY A 362 7.09 10.31 -4.66
C GLY A 362 6.12 9.67 -5.63
N GLN A 363 6.04 8.35 -5.57
CA GLN A 363 5.22 7.53 -6.46
C GLN A 363 4.19 6.76 -5.62
N HIS A 364 2.97 6.64 -6.13
CA HIS A 364 1.98 5.74 -5.56
C HIS A 364 2.49 4.29 -5.67
N PRO A 365 2.24 3.41 -4.68
CA PRO A 365 2.78 2.05 -4.69
C PRO A 365 2.33 1.17 -5.87
N GLY A 366 1.18 1.45 -6.47
CA GLY A 366 0.66 0.66 -7.60
C GLY A 366 -0.23 1.41 -8.59
N GLY A 367 -0.50 2.68 -8.35
CA GLY A 367 -1.58 3.40 -9.00
C GLY A 367 -1.12 3.92 -10.36
N ILE A 368 -1.77 3.46 -11.42
CA ILE A 368 -1.58 3.98 -12.77
C ILE A 368 -2.85 4.74 -13.17
N VAL A 369 -2.68 6.04 -13.41
CA VAL A 369 -3.71 6.95 -13.91
C VAL A 369 -3.81 6.77 -15.42
N ILE A 370 -5.01 6.47 -15.91
CA ILE A 370 -5.24 6.26 -17.34
C ILE A 370 -5.98 7.46 -17.93
N VAL A 371 -5.40 8.04 -18.97
CA VAL A 371 -5.98 9.16 -19.71
C VAL A 371 -6.60 8.61 -21.00
N PRO A 372 -7.88 8.92 -21.32
CA PRO A 372 -8.46 8.54 -22.59
C PRO A 372 -7.64 9.06 -23.79
N LYS A 373 -7.70 8.36 -24.92
CA LYS A 373 -6.88 8.70 -26.11
C LYS A 373 -7.23 10.06 -26.71
N GLU A 374 -8.46 10.50 -26.48
CA GLU A 374 -8.99 11.77 -26.93
C GLU A 374 -8.61 12.97 -26.04
N ASN A 375 -7.95 12.74 -24.91
CA ASN A 375 -7.58 13.78 -23.94
C ASN A 375 -6.06 13.84 -23.72
N ASP A 376 -5.58 15.01 -23.29
CA ASP A 376 -4.21 15.22 -22.81
C ASP A 376 -4.17 15.22 -21.27
N ILE A 377 -3.11 14.67 -20.66
CA ILE A 377 -2.92 14.69 -19.20
C ILE A 377 -2.90 16.11 -18.63
N MET A 378 -2.40 17.09 -19.42
CA MET A 378 -2.31 18.49 -19.01
C MET A 378 -3.67 19.16 -18.83
N GLU A 379 -4.76 18.56 -19.33
CA GLU A 379 -6.13 18.98 -19.04
C GLU A 379 -6.56 18.72 -17.59
N PHE A 380 -5.83 17.82 -16.89
CA PHE A 380 -6.16 17.35 -15.55
C PHE A 380 -5.08 17.72 -14.53
N THR A 381 -3.81 17.52 -14.87
CA THR A 381 -2.70 17.73 -13.93
C THR A 381 -1.39 17.95 -14.66
N PRO A 382 -0.50 18.79 -14.13
CA PRO A 382 0.88 18.79 -14.56
C PRO A 382 1.53 17.41 -14.33
N ILE A 383 2.65 17.16 -14.98
CA ILE A 383 3.46 15.96 -14.78
C ILE A 383 4.83 16.33 -14.24
N GLN A 384 5.46 15.41 -13.52
CA GLN A 384 6.82 15.56 -13.02
C GLN A 384 7.55 14.22 -12.91
N ARG A 385 8.82 14.27 -12.53
CA ARG A 385 9.53 13.07 -12.07
C ARG A 385 9.45 12.98 -10.54
N PRO A 386 9.41 11.76 -9.98
CA PRO A 386 9.33 11.57 -8.54
C PRO A 386 10.63 12.03 -7.87
N ALA A 387 10.50 12.81 -6.80
CA ALA A 387 11.63 13.43 -6.09
C ALA A 387 12.59 14.23 -7.01
N ASP A 388 12.09 14.72 -8.14
CA ASP A 388 12.82 15.48 -9.17
C ASP A 388 14.06 14.76 -9.72
N LYS A 389 14.09 13.42 -9.61
CA LYS A 389 15.18 12.57 -10.11
C LYS A 389 15.13 12.48 -11.63
N THR A 390 16.18 12.95 -12.30
CA THR A 390 16.29 12.97 -13.76
C THR A 390 16.76 11.65 -14.38
N ASP A 391 17.30 10.75 -13.56
CA ASP A 391 17.80 9.42 -13.93
C ASP A 391 16.72 8.32 -13.89
N VAL A 392 15.50 8.65 -13.47
CA VAL A 392 14.38 7.70 -13.35
C VAL A 392 13.40 7.91 -14.50
N ASP A 393 13.16 6.88 -15.32
CA ASP A 393 12.26 6.93 -16.49
C ASP A 393 10.75 7.02 -16.16
N VAL A 394 10.38 6.98 -14.88
CA VAL A 394 8.99 7.05 -14.44
C VAL A 394 8.50 8.50 -14.42
N ILE A 395 7.38 8.75 -15.10
CA ILE A 395 6.64 10.02 -15.07
C ILE A 395 5.46 9.89 -14.10
N THR A 396 5.34 10.85 -13.19
CA THR A 396 4.25 10.93 -12.21
C THR A 396 3.33 12.11 -12.46
N THR A 397 2.05 11.98 -12.10
CA THR A 397 1.15 13.14 -11.96
C THR A 397 1.68 14.09 -10.88
N HIS A 398 1.49 15.39 -11.06
CA HIS A 398 1.89 16.39 -10.06
C HIS A 398 0.89 16.44 -8.91
N PHE A 399 -0.40 16.41 -9.24
CA PHE A 399 -1.43 16.19 -8.24
C PHE A 399 -1.39 14.74 -7.77
N ASP A 400 -1.60 14.55 -6.48
CA ASP A 400 -1.95 13.23 -5.98
C ASP A 400 -3.33 12.81 -6.55
N PHE A 401 -3.57 11.50 -6.60
CA PHE A 401 -4.77 10.99 -7.25
C PHE A 401 -6.07 11.42 -6.53
N HIS A 402 -6.05 11.72 -5.23
CA HIS A 402 -7.26 12.13 -4.50
C HIS A 402 -7.82 13.45 -5.03
N ALA A 403 -6.97 14.34 -5.55
CA ALA A 403 -7.43 15.56 -6.21
C ALA A 403 -8.24 15.27 -7.50
N MET A 404 -8.12 14.06 -8.05
CA MET A 404 -8.66 13.64 -9.36
C MET A 404 -9.50 12.35 -9.30
N ASP A 405 -9.85 11.83 -8.11
CA ASP A 405 -10.57 10.55 -7.92
C ASP A 405 -11.85 10.45 -8.77
N ASP A 406 -12.56 11.57 -8.94
CA ASP A 406 -13.82 11.62 -9.71
C ASP A 406 -13.63 11.96 -11.19
N ARG A 407 -12.39 12.21 -11.63
CA ARG A 407 -12.06 12.73 -12.97
C ARG A 407 -11.43 11.68 -13.87
N LEU A 408 -10.45 10.93 -13.38
CA LEU A 408 -9.75 9.90 -14.16
C LEU A 408 -9.86 8.55 -13.47
N VAL A 409 -9.71 7.48 -14.25
CA VAL A 409 -9.70 6.12 -13.72
C VAL A 409 -8.27 5.74 -13.33
N LYS A 410 -8.14 5.05 -12.19
CA LYS A 410 -6.89 4.46 -11.72
C LYS A 410 -6.97 2.93 -11.76
N LEU A 411 -5.90 2.31 -12.22
CA LEU A 411 -5.65 0.88 -12.06
C LEU A 411 -4.63 0.69 -10.93
N ASP A 412 -5.00 0.00 -9.86
CA ASP A 412 -4.09 -0.33 -8.77
C ASP A 412 -3.37 -1.66 -9.06
N ILE A 413 -2.27 -1.54 -9.79
CA ILE A 413 -1.33 -2.62 -10.14
C ILE A 413 -0.28 -2.69 -9.05
N LEU A 414 -0.59 -3.39 -7.96
CA LEU A 414 0.19 -3.43 -6.73
C LEU A 414 1.22 -4.57 -6.77
N GLY A 415 2.40 -4.34 -6.18
CA GLY A 415 3.39 -5.38 -5.92
C GLY A 415 3.09 -6.06 -4.59
N HIS A 416 3.17 -7.38 -4.56
CA HIS A 416 2.91 -8.18 -3.37
C HIS A 416 3.81 -9.42 -3.35
N ASP A 417 4.16 -9.88 -2.15
CA ASP A 417 5.09 -11.01 -1.97
C ASP A 417 4.42 -12.36 -2.14
N ASP A 418 3.12 -12.48 -1.84
CA ASP A 418 2.37 -13.75 -2.02
C ASP A 418 2.50 -14.33 -3.44
N PRO A 419 2.27 -13.58 -4.54
CA PRO A 419 2.53 -14.07 -5.88
C PRO A 419 4.00 -14.46 -6.15
N THR A 420 4.96 -13.67 -5.66
CA THR A 420 6.40 -13.98 -5.81
C THR A 420 6.75 -15.29 -5.09
N ALA A 421 6.29 -15.44 -3.85
CA ALA A 421 6.53 -16.63 -3.04
C ALA A 421 5.89 -17.88 -3.67
N LEU A 422 4.63 -17.82 -4.11
CA LEU A 422 3.99 -18.95 -4.77
C LEU A 422 4.66 -19.31 -6.10
N ARG A 423 5.15 -18.32 -6.86
CA ARG A 423 5.92 -18.57 -8.08
C ARG A 423 7.22 -19.31 -7.76
N MET A 424 8.01 -18.82 -6.80
CA MET A 424 9.25 -19.49 -6.40
C MET A 424 8.99 -20.89 -5.84
N LEU A 425 7.91 -21.09 -5.08
CA LEU A 425 7.50 -22.41 -4.59
C LEU A 425 7.16 -23.35 -5.75
N GLN A 426 6.45 -22.87 -6.76
CA GLN A 426 6.17 -23.63 -7.98
C GLN A 426 7.46 -23.99 -8.73
N ASP A 427 8.39 -23.04 -8.89
CA ASP A 427 9.65 -23.26 -9.60
C ASP A 427 10.54 -24.30 -8.88
N ILE A 428 10.53 -24.31 -7.55
CA ILE A 428 11.30 -25.27 -6.73
C ILE A 428 10.65 -26.65 -6.71
N THR A 429 9.31 -26.72 -6.60
CA THR A 429 8.60 -27.98 -6.31
C THR A 429 7.95 -28.63 -7.53
N GLY A 430 7.75 -27.87 -8.60
CA GLY A 430 6.97 -28.26 -9.78
C GLY A 430 5.45 -28.33 -9.54
N LEU A 431 4.96 -28.09 -8.32
CA LEU A 431 3.54 -28.11 -7.99
C LEU A 431 2.90 -26.76 -8.34
N ASP A 432 1.90 -26.76 -9.22
CA ASP A 432 1.11 -25.56 -9.54
C ASP A 432 0.23 -25.16 -8.33
N PRO A 433 0.41 -23.96 -7.75
CA PRO A 433 -0.38 -23.47 -6.63
C PRO A 433 -1.90 -23.49 -6.87
N LYS A 434 -2.36 -23.37 -8.12
CA LYS A 434 -3.79 -23.41 -8.46
C LYS A 434 -4.41 -24.78 -8.30
N THR A 435 -3.61 -25.83 -8.31
CA THR A 435 -4.07 -27.22 -8.18
C THR A 435 -4.19 -27.69 -6.73
N ILE A 436 -3.70 -26.89 -5.78
CA ILE A 436 -3.73 -27.20 -4.34
C ILE A 436 -5.18 -27.21 -3.84
N PRO A 437 -5.62 -28.29 -3.16
CA PRO A 437 -6.94 -28.34 -2.53
C PRO A 437 -7.01 -27.36 -1.36
N LEU A 438 -8.07 -26.55 -1.32
CA LEU A 438 -8.27 -25.51 -0.29
C LEU A 438 -8.90 -26.07 1.01
N ASP A 439 -9.11 -27.37 1.06
CA ASP A 439 -9.74 -28.11 2.16
C ASP A 439 -8.84 -29.22 2.72
N ASP A 440 -7.54 -29.18 2.42
CA ASP A 440 -6.56 -30.13 2.96
C ASP A 440 -6.56 -30.09 4.50
N ARG A 441 -6.81 -31.26 5.12
CA ARG A 441 -7.05 -31.35 6.56
C ARG A 441 -5.81 -31.04 7.39
N GLU A 442 -4.64 -31.50 6.96
CA GLU A 442 -3.38 -31.25 7.67
C GLU A 442 -2.97 -29.77 7.57
N THR A 443 -3.19 -29.17 6.41
CA THR A 443 -3.01 -27.72 6.20
C THR A 443 -3.96 -26.90 7.06
N MET A 444 -5.26 -27.22 7.09
CA MET A 444 -6.23 -26.51 7.94
C MET A 444 -5.88 -26.65 9.44
N ALA A 445 -5.38 -27.81 9.85
CA ALA A 445 -5.05 -28.06 11.25
C ALA A 445 -3.94 -27.14 11.80
N ILE A 446 -3.05 -26.59 10.96
CA ILE A 446 -1.98 -25.69 11.46
C ILE A 446 -2.52 -24.39 12.06
N PHE A 447 -3.72 -23.96 11.65
CA PHE A 447 -4.33 -22.74 12.18
C PHE A 447 -4.93 -22.93 13.58
N SER A 448 -5.00 -24.16 14.07
CA SER A 448 -5.50 -24.48 15.42
C SER A 448 -4.50 -25.25 16.28
N SER A 449 -3.45 -25.84 15.70
CA SER A 449 -2.41 -26.59 16.41
C SER A 449 -1.08 -26.61 15.66
N SER A 450 0.06 -26.68 16.36
CA SER A 450 1.38 -26.97 15.75
C SER A 450 1.61 -28.46 15.47
N ALA A 451 0.72 -29.35 15.92
CA ALA A 451 0.87 -30.80 15.80
C ALA A 451 1.14 -31.30 14.36
N PRO A 452 0.48 -30.79 13.29
CA PRO A 452 0.77 -31.23 11.92
C PRO A 452 2.19 -30.90 11.45
N LEU A 453 2.88 -29.97 12.10
CA LEU A 453 4.26 -29.62 11.77
C LEU A 453 5.28 -30.58 12.39
N GLY A 454 4.86 -31.43 13.33
CA GLY A 454 5.73 -32.38 14.04
C GLY A 454 6.66 -31.73 15.08
N CYS A 455 6.39 -30.50 15.52
CA CYS A 455 7.20 -29.77 16.49
C CYS A 455 6.36 -29.04 17.56
N SER A 456 6.93 -28.85 18.75
CA SER A 456 6.33 -28.04 19.83
C SER A 456 6.86 -26.60 19.79
N LEU A 457 5.95 -25.63 19.82
CA LEU A 457 6.26 -24.20 19.84
C LEU A 457 6.03 -23.56 21.22
N GLU A 458 5.83 -24.37 22.27
CA GLU A 458 5.56 -23.91 23.63
C GLU A 458 6.61 -22.93 24.16
N ALA A 459 7.87 -23.10 23.78
CA ALA A 459 8.96 -22.19 24.16
C ALA A 459 8.78 -20.75 23.64
N LEU A 460 7.98 -20.56 22.59
CA LEU A 460 7.60 -19.25 22.05
C LEU A 460 6.30 -18.71 22.65
N GLY A 461 5.61 -19.49 23.50
CA GLY A 461 4.25 -19.18 23.97
C GLY A 461 3.20 -19.33 22.86
N CYS A 462 3.43 -20.22 21.90
CA CYS A 462 2.57 -20.46 20.74
C CYS A 462 2.27 -21.95 20.63
N ASP A 463 1.03 -22.31 20.32
CA ASP A 463 0.63 -23.70 20.07
C ASP A 463 -0.09 -23.89 18.74
N VAL A 464 -0.15 -22.85 17.89
CA VAL A 464 -0.60 -22.91 16.49
C VAL A 464 0.60 -22.94 15.55
N GLY A 465 0.44 -23.56 14.38
CA GLY A 465 1.46 -23.72 13.34
C GLY A 465 1.47 -22.63 12.26
N SER A 466 0.94 -21.44 12.52
CA SER A 466 0.79 -20.38 11.49
C SER A 466 1.99 -19.43 11.33
N LEU A 467 3.11 -19.66 12.03
CA LEU A 467 4.36 -18.89 11.82
C LEU A 467 4.72 -18.79 10.33
N ALA A 468 5.18 -17.61 9.88
CA ALA A 468 5.52 -17.33 8.48
C ALA A 468 4.35 -17.43 7.46
N ILE A 469 3.13 -17.77 7.87
CA ILE A 469 1.97 -17.73 6.98
C ILE A 469 1.54 -16.28 6.79
N PRO A 470 1.30 -15.81 5.54
CA PRO A 470 0.84 -14.45 5.28
C PRO A 470 -0.40 -14.13 6.10
N GLU A 471 -0.44 -12.94 6.70
CA GLU A 471 -1.44 -12.48 7.70
C GLU A 471 -1.45 -13.26 9.02
N PHE A 472 -1.54 -14.58 8.96
CA PHE A 472 -1.74 -15.46 10.11
C PHE A 472 -0.50 -15.71 10.98
N GLY A 473 0.69 -15.31 10.51
CA GLY A 473 1.96 -15.50 11.23
C GLY A 473 2.30 -14.41 12.24
N THR A 474 1.61 -13.27 12.22
CA THR A 474 1.85 -12.18 13.17
C THR A 474 1.55 -12.63 14.60
N SER A 475 2.21 -12.02 15.60
CA SER A 475 1.92 -12.33 17.02
C SER A 475 0.47 -12.05 17.39
N PHE A 476 -0.08 -10.95 16.85
CA PHE A 476 -1.48 -10.56 17.03
C PHE A 476 -2.45 -11.62 16.49
N VAL A 477 -2.28 -12.06 15.24
CA VAL A 477 -3.19 -13.03 14.62
C VAL A 477 -2.98 -14.43 15.19
N ARG A 478 -1.75 -14.83 15.55
CA ARG A 478 -1.50 -16.07 16.29
C ARG A 478 -2.28 -16.10 17.61
N GLN A 479 -2.33 -14.99 18.35
CA GLN A 479 -3.17 -14.92 19.56
C GLN A 479 -4.66 -15.09 19.23
N MET A 480 -5.15 -14.47 18.16
CA MET A 480 -6.53 -14.67 17.71
C MET A 480 -6.82 -16.13 17.34
N LEU A 481 -5.90 -16.80 16.64
CA LEU A 481 -6.01 -18.22 16.29
C LEU A 481 -6.02 -19.11 17.54
N MET A 482 -5.19 -18.81 18.54
CA MET A 482 -5.18 -19.53 19.81
C MET A 482 -6.49 -19.34 20.60
N ASP A 483 -7.07 -18.13 20.54
CA ASP A 483 -8.34 -17.79 21.18
C ASP A 483 -9.55 -18.44 20.47
N THR A 484 -9.49 -18.63 19.15
CA THR A 484 -10.66 -19.00 18.31
C THR A 484 -10.63 -20.43 17.75
N ARG A 485 -9.44 -21.03 17.60
CA ARG A 485 -9.22 -22.40 17.08
C ARG A 485 -10.03 -22.71 15.81
N PRO A 486 -9.83 -21.94 14.71
CA PRO A 486 -10.59 -22.15 13.50
C PRO A 486 -10.33 -23.54 12.90
N THR A 487 -11.38 -24.12 12.34
CA THR A 487 -11.38 -25.45 11.69
C THR A 487 -11.93 -25.44 10.28
N THR A 488 -12.41 -24.28 9.82
CA THR A 488 -13.06 -24.10 8.52
C THR A 488 -12.49 -22.90 7.77
N MET A 489 -12.59 -22.93 6.44
CA MET A 489 -12.24 -21.83 5.54
C MET A 489 -13.05 -20.57 5.87
N GLU A 490 -14.35 -20.72 6.15
CA GLU A 490 -15.18 -19.58 6.60
C GLU A 490 -14.60 -18.90 7.85
N GLU A 491 -14.20 -19.67 8.87
CA GLU A 491 -13.62 -19.10 10.09
C GLU A 491 -12.30 -18.38 9.81
N LEU A 492 -11.46 -18.90 8.91
CA LEU A 492 -10.25 -18.20 8.48
C LEU A 492 -10.56 -16.88 7.75
N VAL A 493 -11.55 -16.86 6.87
CA VAL A 493 -12.00 -15.63 6.18
C VAL A 493 -12.49 -14.60 7.19
N ARG A 494 -13.23 -15.03 8.21
CA ARG A 494 -13.70 -14.16 9.30
C ARG A 494 -12.55 -13.61 10.14
N ILE A 495 -11.59 -14.46 10.51
CA ILE A 495 -10.39 -14.04 11.27
C ILE A 495 -9.55 -13.07 10.46
N SER A 496 -9.38 -13.31 9.15
CA SER A 496 -8.70 -12.38 8.25
C SER A 496 -9.38 -11.00 8.24
N GLY A 497 -10.71 -10.95 8.23
CA GLY A 497 -11.44 -9.68 8.38
C GLY A 497 -11.20 -8.99 9.73
N LEU A 498 -11.26 -9.76 10.82
CA LEU A 498 -11.08 -9.24 12.19
C LEU A 498 -9.66 -8.76 12.49
N SER A 499 -8.65 -9.36 11.84
CA SER A 499 -7.25 -9.02 12.06
C SER A 499 -6.81 -7.72 11.38
N HIS A 500 -7.67 -7.15 10.53
CA HIS A 500 -7.35 -5.99 9.71
C HIS A 500 -8.25 -4.81 10.06
N GLY A 501 -7.65 -3.79 10.68
CA GLY A 501 -8.31 -2.54 11.03
C GLY A 501 -8.28 -2.25 12.53
N THR A 502 -8.02 -1.00 12.88
CA THR A 502 -8.06 -0.53 14.26
C THR A 502 -9.48 -0.64 14.82
N ASP A 503 -9.59 -1.08 16.07
CA ASP A 503 -10.84 -1.24 16.83
C ASP A 503 -11.85 -2.24 16.22
N VAL A 504 -11.38 -3.18 15.39
CA VAL A 504 -12.21 -4.30 14.89
C VAL A 504 -12.24 -5.44 15.91
N TRP A 505 -11.06 -5.93 16.33
CA TRP A 505 -10.94 -7.00 17.32
C TRP A 505 -10.76 -6.48 18.75
N LEU A 506 -9.63 -5.83 19.04
CA LEU A 506 -9.30 -5.32 20.37
C LEU A 506 -10.31 -4.26 20.82
N GLY A 507 -10.83 -4.39 22.05
CA GLY A 507 -11.83 -3.46 22.61
C GLY A 507 -13.22 -3.53 21.93
N ASN A 508 -13.43 -4.51 21.05
CA ASN A 508 -14.65 -4.67 20.27
C ASN A 508 -15.04 -6.16 20.14
N ALA A 509 -14.82 -6.81 18.98
CA ALA A 509 -15.26 -8.19 18.77
C ALA A 509 -14.66 -9.19 19.78
N GLN A 510 -13.43 -8.95 20.25
CA GLN A 510 -12.79 -9.78 21.28
C GLN A 510 -13.61 -9.81 22.57
N ASP A 511 -14.07 -8.65 23.05
CA ASP A 511 -14.83 -8.53 24.29
C ASP A 511 -16.22 -9.16 24.16
N LEU A 512 -16.83 -9.02 22.97
CA LEU A 512 -18.11 -9.65 22.66
C LEU A 512 -18.01 -11.19 22.67
N VAL A 513 -16.93 -11.73 22.09
CA VAL A 513 -16.66 -13.17 22.06
C VAL A 513 -16.30 -13.71 23.43
N ARG A 514 -15.38 -13.06 24.16
CA ARG A 514 -14.97 -13.48 25.52
C ARG A 514 -16.09 -13.30 26.54
N GLY A 515 -16.93 -12.28 26.38
CA GLY A 515 -18.07 -12.01 27.25
C GLY A 515 -19.29 -12.90 26.96
N GLY A 516 -19.27 -13.71 25.91
CA GLY A 516 -20.39 -14.56 25.51
C GLY A 516 -21.60 -13.82 24.93
N THR A 517 -21.45 -12.53 24.61
CA THR A 517 -22.50 -11.69 24.00
C THR A 517 -22.76 -12.08 22.53
N ALA A 518 -21.72 -12.51 21.82
CA ALA A 518 -21.77 -12.93 20.42
C ALA A 518 -20.73 -14.04 20.17
N THR A 519 -20.99 -14.94 19.23
CA THR A 519 -19.98 -15.93 18.81
C THR A 519 -19.13 -15.40 17.64
N LEU A 520 -18.06 -16.11 17.27
CA LEU A 520 -17.27 -15.76 16.07
C LEU A 520 -18.15 -15.67 14.81
N LYS A 521 -19.25 -16.43 14.73
CA LYS A 521 -20.21 -16.40 13.61
C LYS A 521 -21.09 -15.15 13.61
N ASP A 522 -21.26 -14.49 14.75
CA ASP A 522 -22.20 -13.38 14.91
C ASP A 522 -21.52 -12.00 14.85
N VAL A 523 -20.23 -11.91 15.18
CA VAL A 523 -19.50 -10.63 15.18
C VAL A 523 -19.29 -10.07 13.77
N ILE A 524 -19.07 -8.76 13.67
CA ILE A 524 -18.82 -8.10 12.39
C ILE A 524 -17.35 -8.35 12.01
N CYS A 525 -17.12 -9.11 10.93
CA CYS A 525 -15.76 -9.44 10.48
C CYS A 525 -15.40 -8.72 9.18
N THR A 526 -16.39 -8.50 8.32
CA THR A 526 -16.23 -7.85 7.03
C THR A 526 -17.33 -6.83 6.83
N ARG A 527 -17.12 -5.86 5.93
CA ARG A 527 -18.15 -4.84 5.66
C ARG A 527 -19.44 -5.46 5.11
N ASP A 528 -19.33 -6.52 4.32
CA ASP A 528 -20.45 -7.26 3.75
C ASP A 528 -21.39 -7.78 4.84
N ASP A 529 -20.87 -8.18 6.01
CA ASP A 529 -21.66 -8.65 7.14
C ASP A 529 -22.65 -7.57 7.61
N ILE A 530 -22.26 -6.29 7.61
CA ILE A 530 -23.13 -5.18 8.00
C ILE A 530 -24.32 -5.07 7.04
N MET A 531 -24.05 -4.96 5.75
CA MET A 531 -25.10 -4.80 4.75
C MET A 531 -26.04 -6.00 4.75
N ASN A 532 -25.49 -7.23 4.74
CA ASN A 532 -26.28 -8.45 4.71
C ASN A 532 -27.12 -8.62 5.97
N TYR A 533 -26.55 -8.37 7.15
CA TYR A 533 -27.25 -8.45 8.42
C TYR A 533 -28.47 -7.51 8.48
N LEU A 534 -28.30 -6.26 8.05
CA LEU A 534 -29.37 -5.28 8.05
C LEU A 534 -30.48 -5.64 7.06
N ILE A 535 -30.13 -6.06 5.84
CA ILE A 535 -31.12 -6.47 4.83
C ILE A 535 -31.89 -7.71 5.27
N LEU A 536 -31.22 -8.71 5.85
CA LEU A 536 -31.87 -9.92 6.36
C LEU A 536 -32.90 -9.64 7.46
N ARG A 537 -32.75 -8.53 8.19
CA ARG A 537 -33.70 -8.07 9.22
C ARG A 537 -34.77 -7.11 8.70
N GLY A 538 -34.87 -6.93 7.38
CA GLY A 538 -35.85 -6.05 6.75
C GLY A 538 -35.39 -4.60 6.61
N GLY A 539 -34.10 -4.32 6.79
CA GLY A 539 -33.50 -3.02 6.50
C GLY A 539 -33.57 -2.68 5.01
N GLU A 540 -33.74 -1.39 4.70
CA GLU A 540 -33.76 -0.94 3.31
C GLU A 540 -32.36 -1.10 2.67
N PRO A 541 -32.25 -1.62 1.43
CA PRO A 541 -30.96 -1.92 0.83
C PRO A 541 -30.02 -0.71 0.69
N SER A 542 -30.53 0.46 0.31
CA SER A 542 -29.71 1.66 0.14
C SER A 542 -29.16 2.18 1.47
N ILE A 543 -29.97 2.25 2.54
CA ILE A 543 -29.47 2.66 3.86
C ILE A 543 -28.49 1.63 4.44
N SER A 544 -28.74 0.33 4.22
CA SER A 544 -27.84 -0.74 4.66
C SER A 544 -26.46 -0.65 3.99
N PHE A 545 -26.44 -0.36 2.69
CA PHE A 545 -25.22 -0.10 1.92
C PHE A 545 -24.48 1.16 2.41
N LYS A 546 -25.20 2.26 2.65
CA LYS A 546 -24.61 3.50 3.18
C LYS A 546 -24.01 3.28 4.57
N THR A 547 -24.68 2.55 5.45
CA THR A 547 -24.17 2.21 6.78
C THR A 547 -22.89 1.39 6.66
N MET A 548 -22.87 0.35 5.82
CA MET A 548 -21.67 -0.43 5.53
C MET A 548 -20.50 0.45 5.07
N GLU A 549 -20.72 1.32 4.08
CA GLU A 549 -19.67 2.18 3.52
C GLU A 549 -19.19 3.26 4.49
N SER A 550 -20.05 3.74 5.39
CA SER A 550 -19.68 4.68 6.45
C SER A 550 -18.78 4.02 7.50
N VAL A 551 -19.22 2.87 8.02
CA VAL A 551 -18.53 2.12 9.08
C VAL A 551 -17.16 1.62 8.61
N ARG A 552 -17.07 1.05 7.41
CA ARG A 552 -15.79 0.54 6.87
C ARG A 552 -14.75 1.64 6.65
N LYS A 553 -15.16 2.91 6.57
CA LYS A 553 -14.29 4.09 6.43
C LYS A 553 -14.00 4.77 7.77
N GLY A 554 -14.44 4.20 8.89
CA GLY A 554 -14.25 4.78 10.21
C GLY A 554 -15.04 6.05 10.47
N ARG A 555 -16.07 6.33 9.66
CA ARG A 555 -16.94 7.50 9.82
C ARG A 555 -18.04 7.28 10.86
N GLY A 556 -18.10 6.07 11.43
CA GLY A 556 -19.12 5.67 12.38
C GLY A 556 -20.52 5.58 11.74
N VAL A 557 -21.52 5.83 12.57
CA VAL A 557 -22.94 5.69 12.25
C VAL A 557 -23.64 7.03 12.53
N THR A 558 -24.46 7.51 11.59
CA THR A 558 -25.25 8.74 11.78
C THR A 558 -26.55 8.46 12.55
N GLU A 559 -27.21 9.51 13.06
CA GLU A 559 -28.49 9.37 13.75
C GLU A 559 -29.57 8.69 12.89
N GLU A 560 -29.60 9.01 11.58
CA GLU A 560 -30.50 8.37 10.61
C GLU A 560 -30.23 6.86 10.50
N MET A 561 -28.95 6.47 10.40
CA MET A 561 -28.55 5.07 10.33
C MET A 561 -28.87 4.33 11.63
N GLU A 562 -28.66 4.94 12.80
CA GLU A 562 -29.04 4.35 14.09
C GLU A 562 -30.55 4.13 14.20
N ALA A 563 -31.35 5.13 13.82
CA ALA A 563 -32.80 5.01 13.83
C ALA A 563 -33.29 3.87 12.92
N ALA A 564 -32.68 3.74 11.74
CA ALA A 564 -32.96 2.64 10.82
C ALA A 564 -32.55 1.26 11.37
N MET A 565 -31.42 1.17 12.07
CA MET A 565 -31.00 -0.08 12.71
C MET A 565 -31.91 -0.46 13.89
N ARG A 566 -32.32 0.51 14.71
CA ARG A 566 -33.24 0.28 15.84
C ARG A 566 -34.65 -0.07 15.36
N SER A 567 -35.14 0.51 14.26
CA SER A 567 -36.47 0.21 13.73
C SER A 567 -36.63 -1.24 13.26
N ILE A 568 -35.52 -1.90 12.90
CA ILE A 568 -35.48 -3.32 12.55
C ILE A 568 -35.01 -4.23 13.71
N ASN A 569 -35.04 -3.72 14.95
CA ASN A 569 -34.64 -4.42 16.17
C ASN A 569 -33.20 -4.97 16.10
N THR A 570 -32.27 -4.17 15.56
CA THR A 570 -30.83 -4.48 15.63
C THR A 570 -30.35 -4.35 17.09
N PRO A 571 -29.61 -5.32 17.64
CA PRO A 571 -29.09 -5.24 19.00
C PRO A 571 -28.16 -4.03 19.21
N GLU A 572 -28.21 -3.40 20.38
CA GLU A 572 -27.40 -2.20 20.65
C GLU A 572 -25.89 -2.48 20.57
N TRP A 573 -25.45 -3.68 20.98
CA TRP A 573 -24.04 -4.08 20.86
C TRP A 573 -23.53 -4.04 19.40
N PHE A 574 -24.40 -4.31 18.42
CA PHE A 574 -24.05 -4.28 17.01
C PHE A 574 -23.84 -2.84 16.53
N ILE A 575 -24.71 -1.93 16.99
CA ILE A 575 -24.62 -0.49 16.72
C ILE A 575 -23.34 0.08 17.35
N ASP A 576 -23.05 -0.27 18.61
CA ASP A 576 -21.83 0.14 19.31
C ASP A 576 -20.57 -0.40 18.65
N SER A 577 -20.61 -1.64 18.16
CA SER A 577 -19.51 -2.23 17.40
C SER A 577 -19.25 -1.43 16.11
N CYS A 578 -20.30 -1.07 15.37
CA CYS A 578 -20.21 -0.25 14.16
C CYS A 578 -19.59 1.14 14.42
N LYS A 579 -19.81 1.74 15.59
CA LYS A 579 -19.24 3.05 15.96
C LYS A 579 -17.73 2.99 16.25
N LYS A 580 -17.22 1.83 16.67
CA LYS A 580 -15.81 1.64 17.05
C LYS A 580 -14.90 1.48 15.83
N ILE A 581 -15.33 0.65 14.87
CA ILE A 581 -14.55 0.23 13.69
C ILE A 581 -13.98 1.46 12.96
N LYS A 582 -12.65 1.50 12.79
CA LYS A 582 -11.95 2.55 12.03
C LYS A 582 -11.72 2.21 10.56
N TYR A 583 -11.61 0.92 10.27
CA TYR A 583 -11.42 0.39 8.93
C TYR A 583 -11.84 -1.07 8.87
N MET A 584 -12.38 -1.54 7.74
CA MET A 584 -12.76 -2.95 7.58
C MET A 584 -12.73 -3.41 6.12
N PHE A 585 -12.29 -4.66 5.91
CA PHE A 585 -12.19 -5.28 4.60
C PHE A 585 -13.53 -5.73 3.99
N PRO A 586 -13.63 -5.78 2.65
CA PRO A 586 -14.64 -6.60 1.97
C PRO A 586 -14.32 -8.09 2.10
N ARG A 587 -15.37 -8.90 2.19
CA ARG A 587 -15.29 -10.37 2.26
C ARG A 587 -14.54 -10.98 1.08
N ALA A 588 -14.67 -10.40 -0.11
CA ALA A 588 -13.92 -10.80 -1.30
C ALA A 588 -12.39 -10.69 -1.13
N HIS A 589 -11.93 -9.62 -0.48
CA HIS A 589 -10.50 -9.43 -0.20
C HIS A 589 -10.02 -10.45 0.82
N ALA A 590 -10.76 -10.64 1.92
CA ALA A 590 -10.45 -11.64 2.92
C ALA A 590 -10.39 -13.06 2.31
N ALA A 591 -11.39 -13.44 1.50
CA ALA A 591 -11.39 -14.73 0.80
C ALA A 591 -10.15 -14.92 -0.09
N ALA A 592 -9.81 -13.92 -0.90
CA ALA A 592 -8.64 -14.00 -1.77
C ALA A 592 -7.33 -14.18 -0.98
N TYR A 593 -7.14 -13.41 0.08
CA TYR A 593 -5.93 -13.48 0.92
C TYR A 593 -5.84 -14.82 1.65
N VAL A 594 -6.95 -15.32 2.19
CA VAL A 594 -6.97 -16.63 2.84
C VAL A 594 -6.69 -17.75 1.86
N MET A 595 -7.20 -17.69 0.62
CA MET A 595 -6.86 -18.67 -0.42
C MET A 595 -5.35 -18.70 -0.71
N MET A 596 -4.70 -17.54 -0.78
CA MET A 596 -3.24 -17.46 -1.00
C MET A 596 -2.47 -17.98 0.22
N ALA A 597 -2.83 -17.53 1.43
CA ALA A 597 -2.23 -17.97 2.68
C ALA A 597 -2.37 -19.49 2.87
N PHE A 598 -3.52 -20.07 2.50
CA PHE A 598 -3.75 -21.51 2.58
C PHE A 598 -2.87 -22.29 1.60
N ARG A 599 -2.66 -21.79 0.37
CA ARG A 599 -1.72 -22.40 -0.58
C ARG A 599 -0.30 -22.37 -0.04
N VAL A 600 0.14 -21.24 0.53
CA VAL A 600 1.45 -21.14 1.18
C VAL A 600 1.57 -22.11 2.37
N ALA A 601 0.51 -22.23 3.18
CA ALA A 601 0.43 -23.17 4.28
C ALA A 601 0.52 -24.64 3.83
N TYR A 602 -0.04 -24.99 2.67
CA TYR A 602 0.08 -26.32 2.10
C TYR A 602 1.55 -26.67 1.84
N TYR A 603 2.33 -25.76 1.25
CA TYR A 603 3.78 -25.98 1.10
C TYR A 603 4.49 -26.06 2.46
N LYS A 604 4.07 -25.29 3.47
CA LYS A 604 4.65 -25.38 4.82
C LYS A 604 4.49 -26.77 5.44
N VAL A 605 3.31 -27.37 5.28
CA VAL A 605 3.01 -28.70 5.82
C VAL A 605 3.71 -29.79 5.01
N HIS A 606 3.48 -29.81 3.69
CA HIS A 606 3.83 -30.93 2.82
C HIS A 606 5.23 -30.82 2.19
N MET A 607 5.78 -29.60 2.09
CA MET A 607 7.06 -29.31 1.41
C MET A 607 7.92 -28.30 2.20
N PRO A 608 8.21 -28.57 3.48
CA PRO A 608 8.73 -27.57 4.42
C PRO A 608 10.07 -26.96 3.99
N LEU A 609 10.96 -27.73 3.37
CA LEU A 609 12.26 -27.24 2.91
C LEU A 609 12.13 -26.14 1.85
N ALA A 610 11.23 -26.31 0.89
CA ALA A 610 10.92 -25.29 -0.12
C ALA A 610 10.23 -24.08 0.52
N PHE A 611 9.30 -24.31 1.46
CA PHE A 611 8.63 -23.23 2.20
C PHE A 611 9.63 -22.31 2.92
N TYR A 612 10.54 -22.86 3.72
CA TYR A 612 11.49 -22.02 4.46
C TYR A 612 12.52 -21.36 3.53
N ALA A 613 12.97 -22.04 2.46
CA ALA A 613 13.84 -21.42 1.46
C ALA A 613 13.20 -20.16 0.86
N VAL A 614 11.93 -20.26 0.46
CA VAL A 614 11.21 -19.14 -0.15
C VAL A 614 10.87 -18.05 0.87
N TYR A 615 10.38 -18.40 2.06
CA TYR A 615 10.09 -17.42 3.10
C TYR A 615 11.33 -16.57 3.43
N LEU A 616 12.47 -17.23 3.63
CA LEU A 616 13.73 -16.56 3.96
C LEU A 616 14.31 -15.75 2.80
N SER A 617 13.95 -16.07 1.55
CA SER A 617 14.41 -15.32 0.37
C SER A 617 13.53 -14.10 0.05
N VAL A 618 12.22 -14.21 0.27
CA VAL A 618 11.23 -13.23 -0.20
C VAL A 618 10.78 -12.27 0.89
N ARG A 619 10.72 -12.70 2.15
CA ARG A 619 10.07 -11.94 3.23
C ARG A 619 10.97 -11.58 4.40
N ALA A 620 12.17 -12.13 4.46
CA ALA A 620 13.05 -12.02 5.62
C ALA A 620 14.12 -10.92 5.44
N ASP A 621 13.70 -9.70 5.12
CA ASP A 621 14.61 -8.57 4.81
C ASP A 621 15.56 -8.21 5.96
N ALA A 622 15.14 -8.42 7.21
CA ALA A 622 15.94 -8.16 8.40
C ALA A 622 16.76 -9.39 8.87
N PHE A 623 16.89 -10.43 8.05
CA PHE A 623 17.60 -11.65 8.42
C PHE A 623 19.08 -11.39 8.74
N ASP A 624 19.59 -12.08 9.77
CA ASP A 624 21.00 -12.10 10.11
C ASP A 624 21.46 -13.53 10.39
N ILE A 625 22.35 -14.05 9.53
CA ILE A 625 22.90 -15.39 9.68
C ILE A 625 23.66 -15.59 10.99
N ALA A 626 24.29 -14.54 11.53
CA ALA A 626 25.01 -14.64 12.80
C ALA A 626 24.06 -14.98 13.97
N ALA A 627 22.86 -14.41 13.96
CA ALA A 627 21.82 -14.66 14.95
C ALA A 627 21.00 -15.95 14.68
N ALA A 628 20.96 -16.41 13.43
CA ALA A 628 20.16 -17.55 12.99
C ALA A 628 20.91 -18.91 13.00
N GLN A 629 22.23 -18.91 13.00
CA GLN A 629 23.06 -20.13 13.04
C GLN A 629 23.14 -20.75 14.46
N GLY A 630 23.64 -21.99 14.54
CA GLY A 630 23.86 -22.69 15.83
C GLY A 630 22.72 -23.59 16.31
N GLY A 631 21.65 -23.71 15.53
CA GLY A 631 20.53 -24.63 15.80
C GLY A 631 19.48 -24.08 16.77
N ALA A 632 18.46 -24.89 17.08
CA ALA A 632 17.25 -24.44 17.77
C ALA A 632 17.53 -23.76 19.13
N GLN A 633 18.44 -24.32 19.95
CA GLN A 633 18.71 -23.77 21.28
C GLN A 633 19.38 -22.38 21.21
N ALA A 634 20.38 -22.21 20.35
CA ALA A 634 21.07 -20.93 20.17
C ALA A 634 20.11 -19.85 19.65
N VAL A 635 19.26 -20.20 18.68
CA VAL A 635 18.24 -19.28 18.15
C VAL A 635 17.23 -18.90 19.23
N LEU A 636 16.78 -19.85 20.07
CA LEU A 636 15.87 -19.57 21.18
C LEU A 636 16.47 -18.61 22.20
N ASP A 637 17.77 -18.73 22.48
CA ASP A 637 18.46 -17.85 23.43
C ASP A 637 18.56 -16.41 22.87
N ASN A 638 18.78 -16.26 21.56
CA ASN A 638 18.71 -14.97 20.87
C ASN A 638 17.29 -14.37 20.90
N ILE A 639 16.26 -15.19 20.65
CA ILE A 639 14.84 -14.77 20.77
C ILE A 639 14.55 -14.23 22.18
N LYS A 640 15.01 -14.94 23.23
CA LYS A 640 14.82 -14.51 24.63
C LYS A 640 15.56 -13.20 24.94
N ALA A 641 16.77 -13.04 24.42
CA ALA A 641 17.56 -11.82 24.59
C ALA A 641 16.84 -10.60 23.97
N LEU A 642 16.30 -10.74 22.77
CA LEU A 642 15.53 -9.70 22.10
C LEU A 642 14.21 -9.39 22.83
N LYS A 643 13.43 -10.42 23.22
CA LYS A 643 12.19 -10.24 23.98
C LYS A 643 12.41 -9.51 25.32
N LYS A 644 13.58 -9.69 25.96
CA LYS A 644 13.92 -9.02 27.22
C LYS A 644 14.05 -7.50 27.08
N LYS A 645 14.31 -6.97 25.88
CA LYS A 645 14.36 -5.53 25.63
C LYS A 645 12.99 -4.85 25.75
N GLY A 646 11.88 -5.60 25.62
CA GLY A 646 10.54 -5.06 25.77
C GLY A 646 10.29 -3.86 24.86
N ASN A 647 9.97 -2.71 25.45
CA ASN A 647 9.70 -1.47 24.71
C ASN A 647 10.94 -0.77 24.16
N ASP A 648 12.15 -1.20 24.56
CA ASP A 648 13.43 -0.64 24.09
C ASP A 648 13.94 -1.36 22.83
N ILE A 649 13.18 -2.32 22.28
CA ILE A 649 13.55 -3.03 21.06
C ILE A 649 13.47 -2.08 19.85
N GLU A 650 14.53 -2.06 19.04
CA GLU A 650 14.51 -1.29 17.79
C GLU A 650 13.65 -2.00 16.72
N GLN A 651 13.11 -1.26 15.75
CA GLN A 651 12.26 -1.85 14.71
C GLN A 651 12.95 -3.00 13.96
N LYS A 652 14.22 -2.80 13.57
CA LYS A 652 15.01 -3.84 12.88
C LYS A 652 15.21 -5.10 13.74
N GLU A 653 15.31 -4.93 15.06
CA GLU A 653 15.43 -6.03 16.00
C GLU A 653 14.10 -6.77 16.20
N ALA A 654 12.97 -6.04 16.18
CA ALA A 654 11.64 -6.64 16.21
C ALA A 654 11.33 -7.43 14.93
N ASP A 655 11.79 -6.94 13.78
CA ASP A 655 11.69 -7.63 12.50
C ASP A 655 12.55 -8.91 12.51
N LEU A 656 13.80 -8.82 12.98
CA LEU A 656 14.69 -9.98 13.17
C LEU A 656 14.10 -10.99 14.15
N LEU A 657 13.52 -10.54 15.27
CA LEU A 657 12.86 -11.43 16.25
C LEU A 657 11.80 -12.30 15.58
N THR A 658 10.96 -11.71 14.72
CA THR A 658 9.91 -12.44 13.99
C THR A 658 10.50 -13.49 13.06
N ILE A 659 11.60 -13.17 12.38
CA ILE A 659 12.33 -14.10 11.51
C ILE A 659 12.96 -15.25 12.33
N LEU A 660 13.57 -14.95 13.48
CA LEU A 660 14.18 -15.96 14.33
C LEU A 660 13.16 -16.96 14.89
N GLU A 661 11.92 -16.54 15.19
CA GLU A 661 10.85 -17.47 15.57
C GLU A 661 10.58 -18.52 14.48
N VAL A 662 10.66 -18.11 13.20
CA VAL A 662 10.51 -19.01 12.05
C VAL A 662 11.73 -19.93 11.89
N VAL A 663 12.94 -19.39 12.05
CA VAL A 663 14.18 -20.18 12.04
C VAL A 663 14.20 -21.21 13.18
N TYR A 664 13.65 -20.85 14.35
CA TYR A 664 13.50 -21.77 15.47
C TYR A 664 12.57 -22.94 15.12
N GLU A 665 11.39 -22.66 14.56
CA GLU A 665 10.47 -23.70 14.06
C GLU A 665 11.14 -24.58 13.00
N MET A 666 11.82 -23.96 12.01
CA MET A 666 12.56 -24.67 10.96
C MET A 666 13.59 -25.65 11.55
N ASN A 667 14.38 -25.19 12.53
CA ASN A 667 15.37 -26.03 13.21
C ASN A 667 14.72 -27.19 13.98
N LEU A 668 13.58 -26.96 14.65
CA LEU A 668 12.83 -28.02 15.35
C LEU A 668 12.27 -29.08 14.40
N ARG A 669 11.98 -28.69 13.16
CA ARG A 669 11.57 -29.61 12.08
C ARG A 669 12.76 -30.29 11.39
N GLY A 670 13.97 -30.14 11.92
CA GLY A 670 15.18 -30.81 11.45
C GLY A 670 15.86 -30.15 10.24
N ILE A 671 15.40 -28.98 9.81
CA ILE A 671 15.97 -28.26 8.67
C ILE A 671 17.05 -27.31 9.18
N GLN A 672 18.27 -27.45 8.65
CA GLN A 672 19.45 -26.75 9.12
C GLN A 672 19.95 -25.72 8.11
N LEU A 673 20.58 -24.66 8.62
CA LEU A 673 21.36 -23.72 7.82
C LEU A 673 22.77 -24.27 7.60
N LEU A 674 23.24 -24.21 6.36
CA LEU A 674 24.64 -24.39 6.00
C LEU A 674 25.42 -23.08 6.23
N PRO A 675 26.75 -23.14 6.37
CA PRO A 675 27.58 -21.95 6.33
C PRO A 675 27.45 -21.22 4.99
N VAL A 676 27.61 -19.91 4.99
CA VAL A 676 27.82 -19.15 3.75
C VAL A 676 29.12 -19.63 3.11
N ASP A 677 29.06 -19.85 1.81
CA ASP A 677 30.15 -20.36 0.96
C ASP A 677 30.39 -19.43 -0.23
N LEU A 678 31.65 -19.09 -0.49
CA LEU A 678 32.06 -18.12 -1.51
C LEU A 678 31.66 -18.50 -2.94
N TYR A 679 31.48 -19.79 -3.23
CA TYR A 679 31.29 -20.29 -4.59
C TYR A 679 29.90 -20.90 -4.80
N LYS A 680 29.24 -21.31 -3.71
CA LYS A 680 27.92 -21.96 -3.78
C LYS A 680 26.77 -21.04 -3.41
N SER A 681 27.01 -20.05 -2.54
CA SER A 681 25.95 -19.16 -2.07
C SER A 681 25.46 -18.26 -3.18
N ASP A 682 24.16 -18.01 -3.18
CA ASP A 682 23.55 -17.04 -4.06
C ASP A 682 23.82 -15.60 -3.59
N ALA A 683 23.54 -14.63 -4.44
CA ALA A 683 23.54 -13.23 -4.02
C ALA A 683 22.40 -12.94 -3.03
N ARG A 684 21.19 -13.40 -3.34
CA ARG A 684 19.96 -12.93 -2.67
C ARG A 684 19.06 -14.06 -2.15
N ASN A 685 19.12 -15.24 -2.74
CA ASN A 685 18.17 -16.32 -2.45
C ASN A 685 18.78 -17.48 -1.63
N PHE A 686 18.01 -18.02 -0.68
CA PHE A 686 18.36 -19.26 0.00
C PHE A 686 18.26 -20.44 -0.97
N ARG A 687 19.33 -21.25 -1.05
CA ARG A 687 19.38 -22.42 -1.93
C ARG A 687 19.21 -23.71 -1.14
N ILE A 688 18.51 -24.67 -1.72
CA ILE A 688 18.40 -26.01 -1.17
C ILE A 688 19.63 -26.82 -1.59
N GLU A 689 20.38 -27.34 -0.63
CA GLU A 689 21.54 -28.21 -0.84
C GLU A 689 21.50 -29.36 0.18
N ASP A 690 21.47 -30.61 -0.30
CA ASP A 690 21.52 -31.82 0.53
C ASP A 690 20.50 -31.85 1.69
N GLY A 691 19.28 -31.40 1.45
CA GLY A 691 18.22 -31.34 2.47
C GLY A 691 18.35 -30.19 3.47
N LYS A 692 19.27 -29.26 3.23
CA LYS A 692 19.57 -28.09 4.08
C LYS A 692 19.45 -26.81 3.26
N LEU A 693 19.51 -25.66 3.95
CA LEU A 693 19.43 -24.35 3.32
C LEU A 693 20.78 -23.64 3.37
N ARG A 694 21.28 -23.23 2.21
CA ARG A 694 22.44 -22.37 2.07
C ARG A 694 22.01 -20.91 2.06
N PRO A 695 22.45 -20.09 3.03
CA PRO A 695 22.15 -18.66 3.06
C PRO A 695 22.85 -17.91 1.90
N PRO A 696 22.22 -16.86 1.37
CA PRO A 696 22.82 -15.96 0.39
C PRO A 696 23.78 -14.95 1.04
N PHE A 697 24.56 -14.22 0.24
CA PHE A 697 25.42 -13.15 0.78
C PHE A 697 24.63 -11.98 1.38
N SER A 698 23.42 -11.70 0.87
CA SER A 698 22.53 -10.67 1.44
C SER A 698 22.04 -10.98 2.85
N SER A 699 22.15 -12.24 3.31
CA SER A 699 21.77 -12.66 4.67
C SER A 699 22.75 -12.24 5.76
N ILE A 700 23.87 -11.61 5.37
CA ILE A 700 24.92 -11.18 6.28
C ILE A 700 24.67 -9.72 6.67
N ALA A 701 24.57 -9.47 7.97
CA ALA A 701 24.41 -8.11 8.48
C ALA A 701 25.53 -7.18 7.97
N GLY A 702 25.14 -6.08 7.31
CA GLY A 702 26.06 -5.10 6.74
C GLY A 702 26.44 -5.33 5.27
N VAL A 703 25.99 -6.44 4.66
CA VAL A 703 26.16 -6.70 3.22
C VAL A 703 24.87 -6.34 2.50
N GLY A 704 24.84 -5.18 1.84
CA GLY A 704 23.70 -4.77 1.02
C GLY A 704 23.58 -5.58 -0.28
N GLU A 705 22.40 -5.57 -0.90
CA GLU A 705 22.10 -6.37 -2.10
C GLU A 705 23.11 -6.19 -3.24
N THR A 706 23.52 -4.95 -3.53
CA THR A 706 24.51 -4.67 -4.59
C THR A 706 25.88 -5.28 -4.29
N ALA A 707 26.29 -5.26 -3.02
CA ALA A 707 27.54 -5.91 -2.61
C ALA A 707 27.41 -7.44 -2.69
N ALA A 708 26.25 -7.97 -2.31
CA ALA A 708 25.95 -9.40 -2.41
C ALA A 708 25.97 -9.89 -3.87
N ASP A 709 25.39 -9.14 -4.80
CA ASP A 709 25.43 -9.42 -6.25
C ASP A 709 26.86 -9.42 -6.77
N ALA A 710 27.65 -8.39 -6.44
CA ALA A 710 29.03 -8.26 -6.88
C ALA A 710 29.91 -9.40 -6.35
N VAL A 711 29.73 -9.81 -5.09
CA VAL A 711 30.44 -10.94 -4.49
C VAL A 711 30.07 -12.27 -5.17
N ALA A 712 28.79 -12.53 -5.38
CA ALA A 712 28.33 -13.74 -6.06
C ALA A 712 28.84 -13.82 -7.51
N GLN A 713 28.77 -12.70 -8.24
CA GLN A 713 29.26 -12.61 -9.61
C GLN A 713 30.77 -12.80 -9.70
N ALA A 714 31.54 -12.16 -8.83
CA ALA A 714 32.99 -12.31 -8.78
C ALA A 714 33.42 -13.77 -8.51
N GLY A 715 32.65 -14.51 -7.71
CA GLY A 715 32.91 -15.92 -7.40
C GLY A 715 32.80 -16.85 -8.61
N GLN A 716 32.04 -16.46 -9.64
CA GLN A 716 31.89 -17.25 -10.87
C GLN A 716 33.16 -17.28 -11.73
N ALA A 717 34.06 -16.30 -11.58
CA ALA A 717 35.32 -16.25 -12.33
C ALA A 717 36.39 -17.24 -11.84
N GLY A 718 36.06 -18.08 -10.86
CA GLY A 718 36.93 -19.14 -10.32
C GLY A 718 37.47 -18.81 -8.93
N PRO A 719 38.30 -19.71 -8.35
CA PRO A 719 38.80 -19.59 -7.00
C PRO A 719 39.53 -18.27 -6.73
N TYR A 720 39.40 -17.75 -5.51
CA TYR A 720 40.15 -16.60 -5.05
C TYR A 720 41.55 -17.02 -4.60
N LEU A 721 42.56 -16.20 -4.93
CA LEU A 721 43.95 -16.46 -4.54
C LEU A 721 44.27 -15.93 -3.13
N SER A 722 43.61 -14.86 -2.71
CA SER A 722 43.78 -14.18 -1.42
C SER A 722 42.57 -13.32 -1.10
N VAL A 723 42.53 -12.76 0.11
CA VAL A 723 41.52 -11.75 0.49
C VAL A 723 41.70 -10.47 -0.33
N GLU A 724 42.93 -10.11 -0.70
CA GLU A 724 43.22 -9.00 -1.61
C GLU A 724 42.60 -9.24 -3.01
N ASP A 725 42.76 -10.43 -3.57
CA ASP A 725 42.14 -10.82 -4.85
C ASP A 725 40.60 -10.77 -4.77
N PHE A 726 40.04 -11.30 -3.67
CA PHE A 726 38.61 -11.20 -3.41
C PHE A 726 38.11 -9.76 -3.41
N ARG A 727 38.78 -8.84 -2.71
CA ARG A 727 38.39 -7.42 -2.66
C ARG A 727 38.50 -6.75 -4.02
N ALA A 728 39.58 -7.01 -4.75
CA ALA A 728 39.81 -6.43 -6.07
C ALA A 728 38.73 -6.88 -7.07
N ARG A 729 38.33 -8.15 -7.04
CA ARG A 729 37.34 -8.71 -7.97
C ARG A 729 35.89 -8.37 -7.60
N SER A 730 35.56 -8.38 -6.31
CA SER A 730 34.18 -8.15 -5.84
C SER A 730 33.85 -6.68 -5.57
N GLY A 731 34.84 -5.81 -5.42
CA GLY A 731 34.63 -4.43 -4.97
C GLY A 731 34.20 -4.33 -3.50
N ALA A 732 34.31 -5.41 -2.72
CA ALA A 732 33.92 -5.43 -1.31
C ALA A 732 34.73 -4.43 -0.47
N ASN A 733 34.02 -3.54 0.23
CA ASN A 733 34.62 -2.60 1.17
C ASN A 733 35.10 -3.32 2.46
N SER A 734 35.83 -2.61 3.32
CA SER A 734 36.40 -3.20 4.54
C SER A 734 35.33 -3.74 5.51
N ALA A 735 34.13 -3.15 5.54
CA ALA A 735 33.02 -3.62 6.37
C ALA A 735 32.47 -4.97 5.89
N VAL A 736 32.25 -5.13 4.58
CA VAL A 736 31.80 -6.40 3.97
C VAL A 736 32.82 -7.51 4.19
N VAL A 737 34.11 -7.20 4.02
CA VAL A 737 35.20 -8.15 4.27
C VAL A 737 35.22 -8.60 5.73
N GLN A 738 35.07 -7.66 6.67
CA GLN A 738 35.05 -7.99 8.09
C GLN A 738 33.85 -8.88 8.44
N ALA A 739 32.65 -8.57 7.93
CA ALA A 739 31.46 -9.38 8.16
C ALA A 739 31.62 -10.82 7.65
N LEU A 740 32.24 -11.01 6.48
CA LEU A 740 32.56 -12.33 5.93
C LEU A 740 33.62 -13.07 6.77
N ARG A 741 34.60 -12.36 7.34
CA ARG A 741 35.60 -12.95 8.24
C ARG A 741 34.99 -13.43 9.55
N ASP A 742 34.11 -12.63 10.14
CA ASP A 742 33.48 -12.95 11.43
C ASP A 742 32.63 -14.23 11.32
N LEU A 743 32.08 -14.51 10.13
CA LEU A 743 31.36 -15.75 9.80
C LEU A 743 32.27 -16.89 9.30
N GLY A 744 33.58 -16.67 9.22
CA GLY A 744 34.55 -17.66 8.77
C GLY A 744 34.50 -17.98 7.27
N VAL A 745 33.80 -17.18 6.45
CA VAL A 745 33.62 -17.43 5.01
C VAL A 745 34.93 -17.32 4.23
N LEU A 746 35.83 -16.43 4.67
CA LEU A 746 37.15 -16.22 4.07
C LEU A 746 38.23 -17.12 4.69
N SER A 747 37.86 -18.10 5.52
CA SER A 747 38.82 -19.00 6.17
C SER A 747 39.59 -19.83 5.15
N GLY A 748 40.93 -19.81 5.25
CA GLY A 748 41.82 -20.55 4.35
C GLY A 748 42.35 -19.75 3.17
N LEU A 749 41.91 -18.51 2.97
CA LEU A 749 42.53 -17.57 2.02
C LEU A 749 43.69 -16.82 2.70
N PRO A 750 44.87 -16.70 2.06
CA PRO A 750 45.93 -15.82 2.54
C PRO A 750 45.51 -14.34 2.41
N GLU A 751 46.12 -13.45 3.20
CA GLU A 751 45.80 -12.01 3.17
C GLU A 751 46.15 -11.37 1.83
N THR A 752 47.33 -11.69 1.30
CA THR A 752 47.87 -11.11 0.07
C THR A 752 48.33 -12.20 -0.89
N ASN A 753 48.38 -11.85 -2.19
CA ASN A 753 48.97 -12.71 -3.20
C ASN A 753 50.49 -12.72 -3.04
N GLN A 754 51.11 -13.90 -2.87
CA GLN A 754 52.57 -14.01 -2.80
C GLN A 754 53.23 -13.94 -4.19
N LEU A 755 52.47 -14.17 -5.26
CA LEU A 755 52.89 -14.07 -6.66
C LEU A 755 51.72 -13.53 -7.50
N THR A 756 51.98 -12.51 -8.32
CA THR A 756 51.04 -11.97 -9.32
C THR A 756 51.57 -12.33 -10.70
N LEU A 757 50.76 -13.00 -11.53
CA LEU A 757 51.10 -13.33 -12.92
C LEU A 757 50.12 -12.59 -13.85
N PHE A 758 50.65 -12.04 -14.93
CA PHE A 758 49.92 -11.20 -15.90
C PHE A 758 48.91 -11.98 -16.73
#